data_AF-A0A674I389-F1
#
_entry.id   AF-A0A674I389-F1
#
_cell.length_a   1.000
_cell.length_b   1.000
_cell.length_c   1.000
_cell.angle_alpha   90.00
_cell.angle_beta   90.00
_cell.angle_gamma   90.00
#
_symmetry.space_group_name_H-M   'P 1'
#
loop_
_entity.id
_entity.type
_entity.pdbx_description
1 polymer ?
#
loop_
_entity_poly.entity_id
_entity_poly.type
_entity_poly.pdbx_seq_one_letter_code
_entity_poly.pdbx_strand_id
1 'polypeptide(L)'
;MGDMANNSVAYSGVKNSVKESNHGDFGISLEELRALMELRSTDAVHKIQECYGDVYAICTRLKTSPNEGLSGNPADIERREAVFGKNFIPPKKPKTFLQLVWEALQDVTLIILEIAAIISLGLSFYQPPGGNEAVTVGEEEEEGETGWIEGAAILLSVVCVVLVTAFNDWSKEKQFRGLQSRIEQEQKFTVIRGGQVIQIPVADIIVGDIAQVKYGDLLPADGVLIQGNDLKIDESSLTGESDQVKKTLDKDPMLLSGTHVMEGSGRMVVTAVGVNSQTGIIFTLLGAGGDDEEKEKEKKDKKTDIAMLAKPPVFFNSVSVSIINGIHGRCLAMLGEFLSVHAAFSFAKAQDGAAMEMQPLKSEDGGDGDEKDKKRANMPKKEKSVLQGKLTKLAVQIGKAGLLMSAITVLILILYFVIDTFWVQKRPWLAECTPIYIQYFVKFFIIGVTVLVVAVPEGLPLAVTISLAYSVKKMMKDNNLVRHLDACETMGNATAICSDKTGTLTMNRMTVVQAFVSEKHYKKIPEPDAIPEKTLAHLVTGISVNCAYTSKILPPEKEGGLPRHVGNKTECALLGLLLDLKRDYQDVRNEIPEEALYKVYTFNSVRKSMSTVLKNSDGSFRIFSKGASEIVLKKCFKILSANGEPKAFRPRDRDDIIKTVIEPMASEGLRTICLAFRDFPAGEPEPEWDNENDIVTGLTCIAVVGIEDPVRPEVPDAIKKCQRAGITVRMVTGDNINTARAIASKCGILNPGEDFICLEGKDFNRRIRNEKGEIEQERIDKIWPKLRVLARSSPTDKHTLVKGIIDSTVSEQRQVVAVTGDGTNDGPALKKADVGFAMGIAGTDVAKEASDIILTDDNFTSIVKAVMWGRNVYDSISKFLQFQLTVNVVAVIVAFTGACITQDSPLKAVQMLWVNLIMDTLASLALATEPPTESLLLRKPYGRNKPLISRTMMKNILGHAVYQLVVVFTLLFAGEKIFDIDSGRNAPLHAPPSEHYTIVFNTFVMMQLFNEINARKIHGERNVFEGIFNNAIFCIIVLGTFIVQIIIVQFGGKPFSCSELTIEQWLWSIFLGMGTLLWGQLISTIPTSRLKFLKEAGHGTQKEEIPEEEFSEDVEEIDHAERELRRGQILWFRGLNRIQTQIRVVNAFRSSLYEGLEKPETRSSIHNFMTHPEFRIEDSEPHIPLIDDTDAEDDAPTKRNSTPPPSPNKNNNAVDSGIHLTTDMNKSATSSSPGSPLHSLETSL
;
A
#
# COMPACT_ATOMS: atom_id res chain seq x y z
N MET A 1 57.99 19.07 23.52
CA MET A 1 59.00 18.03 23.80
C MET A 1 58.39 16.71 23.38
N GLY A 2 58.97 15.93 22.48
CA GLY A 2 60.17 16.19 21.66
C GLY A 2 60.53 14.99 20.78
N ASP A 3 61.32 15.26 19.75
CA ASP A 3 62.29 14.36 19.10
C ASP A 3 61.89 13.08 18.33
N MET A 4 62.44 13.02 17.08
CA MET A 4 63.06 11.87 16.41
C MET A 4 62.18 10.72 15.83
N ALA A 5 62.57 10.05 14.72
CA ALA A 5 63.57 10.36 13.68
C ALA A 5 63.44 9.50 12.39
N ASN A 6 63.88 10.09 11.26
CA ASN A 6 64.68 9.53 10.14
C ASN A 6 64.40 8.16 9.48
N ASN A 7 64.37 8.22 8.12
CA ASN A 7 64.97 7.26 7.15
C ASN A 7 64.33 5.85 7.01
N SER A 8 64.31 5.18 5.85
CA SER A 8 64.77 5.43 4.46
C SER A 8 63.91 4.54 3.50
N VAL A 9 64.07 4.34 2.18
CA VAL A 9 65.16 4.49 1.18
C VAL A 9 64.60 5.15 -0.11
N ALA A 10 65.10 4.82 -1.31
CA ALA A 10 64.69 5.37 -2.62
C ALA A 10 64.86 4.35 -3.77
N TYR A 11 64.64 4.80 -5.01
CA TYR A 11 64.71 4.10 -6.32
C TYR A 11 63.47 3.26 -6.73
N SER A 12 63.02 3.26 -8.00
CA SER A 12 63.18 4.28 -9.06
C SER A 12 62.25 4.03 -10.27
N GLY A 13 61.45 5.04 -10.63
CA GLY A 13 61.19 5.44 -12.02
C GLY A 13 60.37 4.55 -12.96
N VAL A 14 59.12 4.97 -13.20
CA VAL A 14 58.69 5.38 -14.55
C VAL A 14 58.04 6.76 -14.44
N LYS A 15 58.42 7.71 -15.31
CA LYS A 15 57.64 8.94 -15.51
C LYS A 15 56.72 8.74 -16.72
N ASN A 16 55.43 8.97 -16.54
CA ASN A 16 54.55 9.41 -17.62
C ASN A 16 53.69 10.56 -17.09
N SER A 17 53.70 11.69 -17.81
CA SER A 17 53.04 12.91 -17.38
C SER A 17 51.58 12.94 -17.84
N VAL A 18 50.67 12.61 -16.94
CA VAL A 18 49.26 13.04 -17.03
C VAL A 18 49.10 14.28 -16.15
N LYS A 19 48.24 15.21 -16.55
CA LYS A 19 48.03 16.48 -15.82
C LYS A 19 47.45 16.19 -14.44
N GLU A 20 47.95 16.88 -13.43
CA GLU A 20 47.31 16.91 -12.10
C GLU A 20 45.99 17.69 -12.20
N SER A 21 44.89 16.96 -12.39
CA SER A 21 43.56 17.37 -11.94
C SER A 21 43.56 17.53 -10.43
N ASN A 22 42.63 18.33 -9.88
CA ASN A 22 42.45 18.52 -8.43
C ASN A 22 41.87 17.26 -7.75
N HIS A 23 42.65 16.18 -7.70
CA HIS A 23 42.39 15.09 -6.77
C HIS A 23 42.65 15.62 -5.35
N GLY A 24 41.67 15.45 -4.46
CA GLY A 24 41.78 15.91 -3.07
C GLY A 24 42.62 14.95 -2.22
N ASP A 25 42.25 14.78 -0.95
CA ASP A 25 42.88 13.82 -0.04
C ASP A 25 42.57 12.33 -0.38
N PHE A 26 42.11 12.04 -1.60
CA PHE A 26 41.85 10.70 -2.15
C PHE A 26 42.35 10.66 -3.60
N GLY A 27 42.95 9.53 -4.00
CA GLY A 27 43.61 9.38 -5.31
C GLY A 27 42.65 9.14 -6.49
N ILE A 28 41.38 9.48 -6.34
CA ILE A 28 40.29 9.28 -7.30
C ILE A 28 39.15 10.25 -6.95
N SER A 29 38.49 10.80 -7.97
CA SER A 29 37.38 11.76 -7.82
C SER A 29 35.99 11.08 -7.90
N LEU A 30 34.96 11.81 -7.44
CA LEU A 30 33.57 11.39 -7.55
C LEU A 30 33.11 11.24 -9.01
N GLU A 31 33.56 12.11 -9.91
CA GLU A 31 33.21 12.09 -11.34
C GLU A 31 33.80 10.84 -12.03
N GLU A 32 35.06 10.50 -11.71
CA GLU A 32 35.72 9.27 -12.19
C GLU A 32 35.01 8.00 -11.71
N LEU A 33 34.58 7.95 -10.44
CA LEU A 33 33.82 6.83 -9.88
C LEU A 33 32.44 6.69 -10.51
N ARG A 34 31.73 7.81 -10.71
CA ARG A 34 30.41 7.82 -11.35
C ARG A 34 30.49 7.34 -12.79
N ALA A 35 31.43 7.87 -13.58
CA ALA A 35 31.65 7.44 -14.96
C ALA A 35 32.06 5.96 -15.06
N LEU A 36 32.75 5.41 -14.05
CA LEU A 36 33.04 3.99 -13.98
C LEU A 36 31.75 3.15 -13.78
N MET A 37 30.77 3.64 -13.01
CA MET A 37 29.48 2.95 -12.79
C MET A 37 28.52 3.05 -13.99
N GLU A 38 28.82 3.84 -15.01
CA GLU A 38 28.06 3.90 -16.26
C GLU A 38 28.47 2.79 -17.24
N LEU A 39 29.64 2.15 -17.04
CA LEU A 39 30.15 1.05 -17.87
C LEU A 39 29.60 -0.32 -17.45
N ARG A 40 29.59 -1.28 -18.38
CA ARG A 40 29.11 -2.66 -18.16
C ARG A 40 30.10 -3.67 -18.74
N SER A 41 30.03 -4.91 -18.25
CA SER A 41 30.70 -6.07 -18.86
C SER A 41 32.20 -5.83 -19.13
N THR A 42 32.70 -6.25 -20.30
CA THR A 42 34.11 -6.16 -20.72
C THR A 42 34.66 -4.74 -20.70
N ASP A 43 33.82 -3.74 -20.93
CA ASP A 43 34.25 -2.35 -21.09
C ASP A 43 34.60 -1.75 -19.73
N ALA A 44 33.85 -2.14 -18.69
CA ALA A 44 34.22 -1.86 -17.30
C ALA A 44 35.55 -2.54 -16.92
N VAL A 45 35.76 -3.81 -17.30
CA VAL A 45 37.04 -4.53 -17.06
C VAL A 45 38.22 -3.82 -17.73
N HIS A 46 38.08 -3.46 -19.02
CA HIS A 46 39.13 -2.73 -19.76
C HIS A 46 39.43 -1.38 -19.10
N LYS A 47 38.39 -0.64 -18.67
CA LYS A 47 38.57 0.66 -18.01
C LYS A 47 39.24 0.55 -16.64
N ILE A 48 38.93 -0.49 -15.86
CA ILE A 48 39.63 -0.80 -14.60
C ILE A 48 41.12 -1.05 -14.89
N GLN A 49 41.42 -1.91 -15.87
CA GLN A 49 42.78 -2.29 -16.24
C GLN A 49 43.62 -1.10 -16.75
N GLU A 50 43.05 -0.24 -17.59
CA GLU A 50 43.75 0.91 -18.20
C GLU A 50 43.94 2.09 -17.24
N CYS A 51 42.90 2.50 -16.49
CA CYS A 51 42.93 3.74 -15.72
C CYS A 51 43.35 3.54 -14.26
N TYR A 52 43.18 2.33 -13.72
CA TYR A 52 43.42 2.01 -12.31
C TYR A 52 44.47 0.92 -12.10
N GLY A 53 44.56 -0.04 -13.01
CA GLY A 53 45.49 -1.17 -12.97
C GLY A 53 44.80 -2.45 -12.51
N ASP A 54 44.14 -2.41 -11.35
CA ASP A 54 43.24 -3.46 -10.86
C ASP A 54 42.26 -2.91 -9.79
N VAL A 55 41.42 -3.79 -9.24
CA VAL A 55 40.45 -3.43 -8.16
C VAL A 55 41.16 -3.11 -6.85
N TYR A 56 42.34 -3.68 -6.59
CA TYR A 56 43.15 -3.39 -5.39
C TYR A 56 43.75 -1.98 -5.42
N ALA A 57 44.09 -1.47 -6.60
CA ALA A 57 44.51 -0.09 -6.82
C ALA A 57 43.36 0.92 -6.61
N ILE A 58 42.12 0.55 -6.94
CA ILE A 58 40.93 1.35 -6.59
C ILE A 58 40.78 1.43 -5.05
N CYS A 59 40.88 0.30 -4.35
CA CYS A 59 40.86 0.27 -2.88
C CYS A 59 42.00 1.14 -2.28
N THR A 60 43.19 1.07 -2.87
CA THR A 60 44.37 1.85 -2.46
C THR A 60 44.16 3.36 -2.65
N ARG A 61 43.62 3.80 -3.81
CA ARG A 61 43.27 5.21 -4.09
C ARG A 61 42.18 5.75 -3.15
N LEU A 62 41.25 4.88 -2.74
CA LEU A 62 40.21 5.14 -1.74
C LEU A 62 40.68 4.99 -0.28
N LYS A 63 41.99 4.79 -0.04
CA LYS A 63 42.59 4.58 1.30
C LYS A 63 41.84 3.50 2.12
N THR A 64 41.54 2.37 1.49
CA THR A 64 40.70 1.28 2.02
C THR A 64 41.47 -0.05 2.03
N SER A 65 41.35 -0.84 3.10
CA SER A 65 41.88 -2.21 3.13
C SER A 65 40.88 -3.17 2.46
N PRO A 66 41.26 -3.97 1.45
CA PRO A 66 40.37 -4.95 0.81
C PRO A 66 39.87 -6.05 1.76
N ASN A 67 40.62 -6.31 2.85
CA ASN A 67 40.33 -7.35 3.82
C ASN A 67 39.77 -6.82 5.15
N GLU A 68 40.19 -5.62 5.58
CA GLU A 68 39.79 -5.03 6.87
C GLU A 68 38.79 -3.88 6.74
N GLY A 69 38.59 -3.39 5.52
CA GLY A 69 37.71 -2.26 5.21
C GLY A 69 38.24 -0.90 5.67
N LEU A 70 37.31 -0.06 6.12
CA LEU A 70 37.61 1.23 6.73
C LEU A 70 37.91 1.10 8.22
N SER A 71 38.76 1.97 8.76
CA SER A 71 39.16 1.96 10.18
C SER A 71 38.04 2.35 11.17
N GLY A 72 36.88 2.80 10.68
CA GLY A 72 35.75 3.22 11.51
C GLY A 72 35.91 4.59 12.20
N ASN A 73 36.97 5.34 11.90
CA ASN A 73 37.18 6.67 12.46
C ASN A 73 36.08 7.66 11.98
N PRO A 74 35.28 8.26 12.89
CA PRO A 74 34.20 9.17 12.50
C PRO A 74 34.68 10.38 11.68
N ALA A 75 35.89 10.88 11.93
CA ALA A 75 36.46 12.01 11.18
C ALA A 75 36.94 11.62 9.75
N ASP A 76 36.99 10.34 9.40
CA ASP A 76 37.16 9.89 8.01
C ASP A 76 35.80 9.59 7.34
N ILE A 77 34.82 9.13 8.11
CA ILE A 77 33.43 8.94 7.67
C ILE A 77 32.83 10.29 7.25
N GLU A 78 32.91 11.32 8.09
CA GLU A 78 32.44 12.69 7.78
C GLU A 78 33.17 13.28 6.56
N ARG A 79 34.49 13.03 6.42
CA ARG A 79 35.28 13.47 5.27
C ARG A 79 34.81 12.81 3.97
N ARG A 80 34.51 11.51 4.00
CA ARG A 80 34.00 10.76 2.84
C ARG A 80 32.59 11.20 2.46
N GLU A 81 31.71 11.44 3.43
CA GLU A 81 30.38 11.99 3.20
C GLU A 81 30.45 13.38 2.54
N ALA A 82 31.38 14.23 2.97
CA ALA A 82 31.58 15.56 2.38
C ALA A 82 32.19 15.56 0.96
N VAL A 83 32.94 14.51 0.58
CA VAL A 83 33.61 14.40 -0.74
C VAL A 83 32.81 13.60 -1.76
N PHE A 84 32.19 12.49 -1.34
CA PHE A 84 31.49 11.55 -2.23
C PHE A 84 29.97 11.53 -2.06
N GLY A 85 29.44 12.22 -1.04
CA GLY A 85 28.02 12.25 -0.70
C GLY A 85 27.60 11.19 0.31
N LYS A 86 26.34 11.28 0.74
CA LYS A 86 25.69 10.34 1.67
C LYS A 86 24.86 9.30 0.91
N ASN A 87 24.70 8.09 1.45
CA ASN A 87 23.80 7.09 0.87
C ASN A 87 22.32 7.35 1.19
N PHE A 88 21.82 8.54 0.83
CA PHE A 88 20.45 8.97 1.07
C PHE A 88 19.92 9.73 -0.15
N ILE A 89 18.83 9.23 -0.74
CA ILE A 89 18.09 9.91 -1.80
C ILE A 89 16.99 10.75 -1.11
N PRO A 90 16.99 12.08 -1.22
CA PRO A 90 16.05 12.90 -0.47
C PRO A 90 14.61 12.70 -0.99
N PRO A 91 13.65 12.30 -0.13
CA PRO A 91 12.25 12.18 -0.53
C PRO A 91 11.66 13.56 -0.86
N LYS A 92 10.63 13.58 -1.73
CA LYS A 92 9.93 14.81 -2.09
C LYS A 92 9.49 15.58 -0.84
N LYS A 93 9.75 16.88 -0.83
CA LYS A 93 9.45 17.78 0.30
C LYS A 93 7.95 17.68 0.64
N PRO A 94 7.58 17.59 1.94
CA PRO A 94 6.17 17.51 2.36
C PRO A 94 5.42 18.78 1.96
N LYS A 95 4.08 18.69 1.84
CA LYS A 95 3.28 19.90 1.67
C LYS A 95 3.41 20.78 2.91
N THR A 96 3.48 22.09 2.70
CA THR A 96 3.44 23.03 3.84
C THR A 96 2.01 23.14 4.38
N PHE A 97 1.84 23.51 5.65
CA PHE A 97 0.50 23.74 6.21
C PHE A 97 -0.30 24.78 5.39
N LEU A 98 0.34 25.86 4.95
CA LEU A 98 -0.28 26.88 4.08
C LEU A 98 -0.68 26.31 2.70
N GLN A 99 0.07 25.36 2.16
CA GLN A 99 -0.27 24.68 0.91
C GLN A 99 -1.49 23.77 1.08
N LEU A 100 -1.64 23.08 2.22
CA LEU A 100 -2.82 22.29 2.55
C LEU A 100 -4.06 23.17 2.79
N VAL A 101 -3.89 24.34 3.42
CA VAL A 101 -4.95 25.37 3.54
C VAL A 101 -5.38 25.86 2.15
N TRP A 102 -4.43 26.16 1.25
CA TRP A 102 -4.74 26.59 -0.12
C TRP A 102 -5.41 25.51 -0.96
N GLU A 103 -5.05 24.24 -0.76
CA GLU A 103 -5.66 23.09 -1.44
C GLU A 103 -7.08 22.80 -0.93
N ALA A 104 -7.34 22.98 0.37
CA ALA A 104 -8.69 22.89 0.94
C ALA A 104 -9.60 24.06 0.47
N LEU A 105 -9.05 25.24 0.22
CA LEU A 105 -9.77 26.38 -0.39
C LEU A 105 -10.11 26.18 -1.87
N GLN A 106 -9.65 25.12 -2.52
CA GLN A 106 -9.98 24.83 -3.93
C GLN A 106 -11.25 23.99 -4.11
N ASP A 107 -11.97 23.62 -3.04
CA ASP A 107 -13.28 22.98 -3.22
C ASP A 107 -14.31 23.95 -3.81
N VAL A 108 -15.01 23.48 -4.84
CA VAL A 108 -16.04 24.21 -5.55
C VAL A 108 -17.24 24.48 -4.64
N THR A 109 -17.54 23.63 -3.65
CA THR A 109 -18.62 23.87 -2.66
C THR A 109 -18.32 25.10 -1.81
N LEU A 110 -17.11 25.18 -1.26
CA LEU A 110 -16.64 26.27 -0.42
C LEU A 110 -16.50 27.58 -1.21
N ILE A 111 -15.93 27.53 -2.43
CA ILE A 111 -15.83 28.71 -3.31
C ILE A 111 -17.22 29.29 -3.64
N ILE A 112 -18.22 28.45 -3.92
CA ILE A 112 -19.60 28.91 -4.17
C ILE A 112 -20.19 29.56 -2.90
N LEU A 113 -19.90 29.01 -1.72
CA LEU A 113 -20.37 29.56 -0.45
C LEU A 113 -19.68 30.89 -0.09
N GLU A 114 -18.37 31.02 -0.33
CA GLU A 114 -17.63 32.29 -0.16
C GLU A 114 -18.19 33.38 -1.10
N ILE A 115 -18.41 33.06 -2.38
CA ILE A 115 -19.01 33.99 -3.34
C ILE A 115 -20.41 34.42 -2.88
N ALA A 116 -21.24 33.48 -2.42
CA ALA A 116 -22.57 33.80 -1.91
C ALA A 116 -22.53 34.67 -0.64
N ALA A 117 -21.58 34.42 0.26
CA ALA A 117 -21.37 35.22 1.48
C ALA A 117 -20.87 36.64 1.15
N ILE A 118 -19.96 36.80 0.19
CA ILE A 118 -19.48 38.10 -0.31
C ILE A 118 -20.62 38.89 -0.96
N ILE A 119 -21.50 38.23 -1.74
CA ILE A 119 -22.69 38.87 -2.34
C ILE A 119 -23.68 39.30 -1.24
N SER A 120 -23.93 38.45 -0.25
CA SER A 120 -24.82 38.79 0.88
C SER A 120 -24.29 39.98 1.69
N LEU A 121 -22.99 39.97 1.99
CA LEU A 121 -22.29 41.07 2.67
C LEU A 121 -22.34 42.36 1.82
N GLY A 122 -22.08 42.28 0.51
CA GLY A 122 -22.15 43.42 -0.40
C GLY A 122 -23.56 44.04 -0.50
N LEU A 123 -24.61 43.20 -0.49
CA LEU A 123 -26.00 43.68 -0.43
C LEU A 123 -26.36 44.27 0.93
N SER A 124 -25.79 43.77 2.03
CA SER A 124 -26.04 44.33 3.38
C SER A 124 -25.56 45.77 3.55
N PHE A 125 -24.57 46.21 2.76
CA PHE A 125 -24.07 47.58 2.74
C PHE A 125 -24.78 48.50 1.71
N TYR A 126 -25.78 48.01 0.98
CA TYR A 126 -26.51 48.79 -0.02
C TYR A 126 -27.81 49.36 0.54
N GLN A 127 -27.76 50.60 1.06
CA GLN A 127 -28.96 51.35 1.42
C GLN A 127 -29.53 52.10 0.20
N PRO A 128 -30.83 51.95 -0.14
CA PRO A 128 -31.44 52.67 -1.24
C PRO A 128 -31.67 54.15 -0.89
N PRO A 129 -31.31 55.11 -1.76
CA PRO A 129 -31.47 56.54 -1.47
C PRO A 129 -32.94 56.98 -1.57
N GLY A 130 -33.64 57.07 -0.44
CA GLY A 130 -34.99 57.66 -0.35
C GLY A 130 -35.94 57.11 0.73
N GLY A 131 -35.52 56.15 1.55
CA GLY A 131 -36.39 55.33 2.42
C GLY A 131 -37.12 55.99 3.60
N ASN A 132 -37.37 57.30 3.61
CA ASN A 132 -37.99 58.01 4.75
C ASN A 132 -39.53 58.08 4.74
N GLU A 133 -40.22 57.68 3.66
CA GLU A 133 -41.68 57.85 3.53
C GLU A 133 -42.42 56.62 2.95
N ALA A 134 -42.17 55.41 3.48
CA ALA A 134 -43.06 54.25 3.27
C ALA A 134 -43.01 53.20 4.40
N VAL A 135 -44.17 52.92 5.02
CA VAL A 135 -44.43 51.83 5.99
C VAL A 135 -43.80 52.01 7.39
N THR A 136 -44.36 52.92 8.19
CA THR A 136 -44.02 53.09 9.61
C THR A 136 -44.68 52.05 10.53
N VAL A 137 -43.93 51.06 11.03
CA VAL A 137 -44.34 50.18 12.16
C VAL A 137 -43.16 49.79 13.07
N GLY A 138 -42.60 50.78 13.81
CA GLY A 138 -41.85 50.55 15.07
C GLY A 138 -40.33 50.33 14.99
N GLU A 139 -39.61 51.08 15.83
CA GLU A 139 -38.25 50.78 16.35
C GLU A 139 -37.09 50.63 15.33
N GLU A 140 -37.03 51.54 14.36
CA GLU A 140 -36.08 51.53 13.22
C GLU A 140 -34.59 51.82 13.54
N GLU A 141 -34.15 51.97 14.80
CA GLU A 141 -32.75 52.35 15.12
C GLU A 141 -31.75 51.17 15.26
N GLU A 142 -32.18 49.91 15.43
CA GLU A 142 -31.26 48.76 15.58
C GLU A 142 -31.13 47.87 14.32
N GLU A 143 -32.07 47.95 13.37
CA GLU A 143 -32.17 46.98 12.25
C GLU A 143 -30.99 47.06 11.26
N GLY A 144 -30.43 48.25 11.05
CA GLY A 144 -29.34 48.47 10.09
C GLY A 144 -27.99 47.88 10.52
N GLU A 145 -27.75 47.67 11.81
CA GLU A 145 -26.42 47.32 12.33
C GLU A 145 -26.08 45.83 12.27
N THR A 146 -27.06 44.96 11.97
CA THR A 146 -26.88 43.50 12.09
C THR A 146 -26.78 42.72 10.78
N GLY A 147 -27.23 43.29 9.66
CA GLY A 147 -27.32 42.57 8.37
C GLY A 147 -25.99 42.10 7.77
N TRP A 148 -24.87 42.70 8.14
CA TRP A 148 -23.52 42.27 7.72
C TRP A 148 -23.03 41.01 8.44
N ILE A 149 -23.60 40.71 9.62
CA ILE A 149 -23.11 39.66 10.52
C ILE A 149 -23.30 38.27 9.89
N GLU A 150 -24.39 38.00 9.17
CA GLU A 150 -24.63 36.69 8.53
C GLU A 150 -23.56 36.38 7.47
N GLY A 151 -23.27 37.32 6.57
CA GLY A 151 -22.23 37.17 5.55
C GLY A 151 -20.82 37.03 6.15
N ALA A 152 -20.49 37.84 7.17
CA ALA A 152 -19.21 37.78 7.85
C ALA A 152 -19.03 36.47 8.66
N ALA A 153 -20.09 35.97 9.30
CA ALA A 153 -20.06 34.73 10.07
C ALA A 153 -19.90 33.50 9.16
N ILE A 154 -20.49 33.50 7.95
CA ILE A 154 -20.24 32.44 6.95
C ILE A 154 -18.76 32.43 6.54
N LEU A 155 -18.18 33.58 6.17
CA LEU A 155 -16.76 33.68 5.79
C LEU A 155 -15.82 33.22 6.91
N LEU A 156 -16.06 33.66 8.15
CA LEU A 156 -15.28 33.23 9.32
C LEU A 156 -15.42 31.72 9.58
N SER A 157 -16.62 31.16 9.36
CA SER A 157 -16.88 29.73 9.52
C SER A 157 -16.17 28.89 8.47
N VAL A 158 -16.17 29.31 7.20
CA VAL A 158 -15.41 28.63 6.12
C VAL A 158 -13.92 28.62 6.44
N VAL A 159 -13.34 29.76 6.85
CA VAL A 159 -11.93 29.83 7.28
C VAL A 159 -11.65 28.88 8.46
N CYS A 160 -12.57 28.77 9.42
CA CYS A 160 -12.43 27.85 10.55
C CYS A 160 -12.45 26.38 10.11
N VAL A 161 -13.42 25.98 9.29
CA VAL A 161 -13.53 24.63 8.72
C VAL A 161 -12.26 24.26 7.94
N VAL A 162 -11.84 25.12 7.02
CA VAL A 162 -10.61 24.96 6.20
C VAL A 162 -9.37 24.75 7.08
N LEU A 163 -9.22 25.53 8.16
CA LEU A 163 -8.09 25.38 9.09
C LEU A 163 -8.11 24.04 9.85
N VAL A 164 -9.29 23.55 10.26
CA VAL A 164 -9.42 22.23 10.91
C VAL A 164 -9.13 21.11 9.92
N THR A 165 -9.66 21.18 8.70
CA THR A 165 -9.40 20.20 7.62
C THR A 165 -7.92 20.14 7.27
N ALA A 166 -7.27 21.29 7.06
CA ALA A 166 -5.83 21.36 6.77
C ALA A 166 -4.96 20.89 7.96
N PHE A 167 -5.40 21.11 9.21
CA PHE A 167 -4.71 20.59 10.39
C PHE A 167 -4.82 19.06 10.51
N ASN A 168 -5.98 18.49 10.15
CA ASN A 168 -6.19 17.06 10.08
C ASN A 168 -5.30 16.42 9.01
N ASP A 169 -5.26 16.99 7.80
CA ASP A 169 -4.42 16.50 6.71
C ASP A 169 -2.91 16.70 6.93
N TRP A 170 -2.50 17.77 7.60
CA TRP A 170 -1.12 17.91 8.06
C TRP A 170 -0.76 16.86 9.12
N SER A 171 -1.68 16.57 10.04
CA SER A 171 -1.51 15.52 11.05
C SER A 171 -1.47 14.12 10.43
N LYS A 172 -2.17 13.92 9.31
CA LYS A 172 -2.16 12.71 8.46
C LYS A 172 -0.82 12.54 7.74
N GLU A 173 -0.33 13.56 7.01
CA GLU A 173 1.01 13.53 6.38
C GLU A 173 2.12 13.29 7.42
N LYS A 174 2.06 13.96 8.57
CA LYS A 174 3.02 13.79 9.67
C LYS A 174 3.06 12.36 10.21
N GLN A 175 1.92 11.66 10.25
CA GLN A 175 1.87 10.25 10.66
C GLN A 175 2.46 9.33 9.59
N PHE A 176 2.14 9.53 8.31
CA PHE A 176 2.73 8.74 7.22
C PHE A 176 4.25 8.92 7.14
N ARG A 177 4.77 10.13 7.28
CA ARG A 177 6.22 10.38 7.29
C ARG A 177 6.94 9.73 8.47
N GLY A 178 6.28 9.65 9.64
CA GLY A 178 6.81 8.92 10.80
C GLY A 178 6.86 7.40 10.62
N LEU A 179 5.97 6.83 9.81
CA LEU A 179 6.01 5.42 9.40
C LEU A 179 7.12 5.20 8.36
N GLN A 180 7.20 6.04 7.34
CA GLN A 180 8.24 5.98 6.30
C GLN A 180 9.65 6.02 6.91
N SER A 181 9.92 6.96 7.83
CA SER A 181 11.22 7.06 8.51
C SER A 181 11.55 5.87 9.43
N ARG A 182 10.56 5.02 9.77
CA ARG A 182 10.78 3.77 10.52
C ARG A 182 11.14 2.62 9.58
N ILE A 183 10.49 2.53 8.43
CA ILE A 183 10.80 1.54 7.38
C ILE A 183 12.25 1.72 6.91
N GLU A 184 12.67 2.97 6.68
CA GLU A 184 14.04 3.34 6.27
C GLU A 184 15.11 3.00 7.34
N GLN A 185 14.73 2.90 8.63
CA GLN A 185 15.65 2.59 9.73
C GLN A 185 15.85 1.09 9.99
N GLU A 186 14.97 0.22 9.50
CA GLU A 186 15.13 -1.24 9.65
C GLU A 186 16.05 -1.86 8.58
N GLN A 187 16.25 -1.17 7.43
CA GLN A 187 17.16 -1.62 6.38
C GLN A 187 18.63 -1.48 6.80
N LYS A 188 19.32 -2.63 6.93
CA LYS A 188 20.73 -2.73 7.32
C LYS A 188 21.51 -3.57 6.32
N PHE A 189 22.76 -3.21 6.08
CA PHE A 189 23.67 -3.98 5.24
C PHE A 189 24.89 -4.49 6.01
N THR A 190 25.52 -5.55 5.49
CA THR A 190 26.70 -6.17 6.09
C THR A 190 27.97 -5.58 5.48
N VAL A 191 28.80 -4.92 6.29
CA VAL A 191 30.06 -4.31 5.87
C VAL A 191 31.22 -4.78 6.74
N ILE A 192 32.44 -4.67 6.22
CA ILE A 192 33.68 -4.89 6.97
C ILE A 192 34.26 -3.52 7.35
N ARG A 193 34.44 -3.28 8.64
CA ARG A 193 35.18 -2.12 9.18
C ARG A 193 36.08 -2.58 10.32
N GLY A 194 37.34 -2.14 10.34
CA GLY A 194 38.34 -2.52 11.35
C GLY A 194 38.61 -4.03 11.44
N GLY A 195 38.49 -4.76 10.33
CA GLY A 195 38.59 -6.22 10.30
C GLY A 195 37.36 -6.97 10.84
N GLN A 196 36.33 -6.25 11.31
CA GLN A 196 35.12 -6.84 11.87
C GLN A 196 33.96 -6.75 10.89
N VAL A 197 33.21 -7.85 10.77
CA VAL A 197 31.96 -7.90 10.00
C VAL A 197 30.84 -7.34 10.87
N ILE A 198 30.29 -6.19 10.49
CA ILE A 198 29.26 -5.47 11.24
C ILE A 198 28.04 -5.19 10.36
N GLN A 199 26.88 -4.99 10.99
CA GLN A 199 25.67 -4.52 10.30
C GLN A 199 25.40 -3.06 10.63
N ILE A 200 25.32 -2.22 9.59
CA ILE A 200 25.02 -0.78 9.70
C ILE A 200 23.75 -0.45 8.93
N PRO A 201 23.02 0.63 9.29
CA PRO A 201 21.93 1.16 8.47
C PRO A 201 22.39 1.45 7.03
N VAL A 202 21.51 1.24 6.05
CA VAL A 202 21.81 1.50 4.63
C VAL A 202 22.26 2.95 4.35
N ALA A 203 21.73 3.91 5.13
CA ALA A 203 22.08 5.34 5.02
C ALA A 203 23.49 5.71 5.52
N ASP A 204 24.15 4.82 6.28
CA ASP A 204 25.48 5.04 6.89
C ASP A 204 26.62 4.37 6.08
N ILE A 205 26.30 3.81 4.92
CA ILE A 205 27.24 3.26 3.93
C ILE A 205 27.90 4.41 3.16
N ILE A 206 29.21 4.32 2.94
CA ILE A 206 30.02 5.36 2.29
C ILE A 206 31.00 4.78 1.27
N VAL A 207 31.49 5.63 0.37
CA VAL A 207 32.48 5.25 -0.65
C VAL A 207 33.81 4.81 0.00
N GLY A 208 34.26 3.62 -0.38
CA GLY A 208 35.36 2.90 0.25
C GLY A 208 34.96 1.92 1.36
N ASP A 209 33.68 1.77 1.71
CA ASP A 209 33.26 0.59 2.48
C ASP A 209 33.50 -0.71 1.70
N ILE A 210 33.81 -1.78 2.43
CA ILE A 210 33.83 -3.14 1.88
C ILE A 210 32.51 -3.81 2.27
N ALA A 211 31.59 -3.89 1.32
CA ALA A 211 30.29 -4.54 1.51
C ALA A 211 30.41 -6.04 1.25
N GLN A 212 29.92 -6.86 2.18
CA GLN A 212 29.85 -8.31 2.01
C GLN A 212 28.45 -8.69 1.52
N VAL A 213 28.37 -9.21 0.31
CA VAL A 213 27.11 -9.53 -0.38
C VAL A 213 26.86 -11.04 -0.38
N LYS A 214 25.61 -11.44 -0.22
CA LYS A 214 25.16 -12.84 -0.22
C LYS A 214 23.80 -12.98 -0.91
N TYR A 215 23.45 -14.20 -1.29
CA TYR A 215 22.10 -14.57 -1.73
C TYR A 215 20.99 -13.92 -0.87
N GLY A 216 20.05 -13.25 -1.53
CA GLY A 216 18.87 -12.61 -0.94
C GLY A 216 19.03 -11.16 -0.50
N ASP A 217 20.23 -10.58 -0.62
CA ASP A 217 20.48 -9.16 -0.37
C ASP A 217 19.95 -8.27 -1.50
N LEU A 218 19.40 -7.10 -1.13
CA LEU A 218 19.22 -5.94 -2.02
C LEU A 218 20.49 -5.09 -1.96
N LEU A 219 21.08 -4.76 -3.11
CA LEU A 219 22.30 -3.95 -3.14
C LEU A 219 22.00 -2.47 -2.84
N PRO A 220 22.63 -1.88 -1.79
CA PRO A 220 22.27 -0.56 -1.27
C PRO A 220 23.06 0.60 -1.89
N ALA A 221 24.11 0.29 -2.67
CA ALA A 221 25.07 1.22 -3.25
C ALA A 221 25.74 0.54 -4.45
N ASP A 222 26.33 1.30 -5.37
CA ASP A 222 27.09 0.73 -6.48
C ASP A 222 28.50 0.33 -6.01
N GLY A 223 29.08 -0.70 -6.62
CA GLY A 223 30.39 -1.22 -6.23
C GLY A 223 31.09 -2.11 -7.26
N VAL A 224 32.38 -2.33 -7.03
CA VAL A 224 33.25 -3.22 -7.85
C VAL A 224 33.55 -4.51 -7.07
N LEU A 225 33.35 -5.66 -7.71
CA LEU A 225 33.63 -6.99 -7.15
C LEU A 225 35.13 -7.18 -6.89
N ILE A 226 35.48 -7.54 -5.64
CA ILE A 226 36.84 -7.90 -5.21
C ILE A 226 37.00 -9.42 -5.19
N GLN A 227 35.95 -10.13 -4.78
CA GLN A 227 35.92 -11.58 -4.64
C GLN A 227 34.47 -12.07 -4.79
N GLY A 228 34.24 -13.17 -5.51
CA GLY A 228 32.90 -13.75 -5.66
C GLY A 228 32.95 -15.26 -5.86
N ASN A 229 31.98 -15.96 -5.26
CA ASN A 229 31.74 -17.39 -5.40
C ASN A 229 30.37 -17.58 -6.07
N ASP A 230 30.37 -17.94 -7.35
CA ASP A 230 29.19 -18.14 -8.21
C ASP A 230 28.08 -17.10 -8.01
N LEU A 231 28.46 -15.83 -7.99
CA LEU A 231 27.56 -14.71 -7.81
C LEU A 231 26.73 -14.46 -9.08
N LYS A 232 25.39 -14.46 -8.96
CA LYS A 232 24.50 -13.89 -9.98
C LYS A 232 23.56 -12.85 -9.39
N ILE A 233 23.22 -11.86 -10.21
CA ILE A 233 22.37 -10.73 -9.86
C ILE A 233 21.19 -10.63 -10.84
N ASP A 234 20.02 -10.27 -10.33
CA ASP A 234 18.87 -9.83 -11.13
C ASP A 234 18.94 -8.30 -11.27
N GLU A 235 19.19 -7.84 -12.50
CA GLU A 235 19.32 -6.42 -12.85
C GLU A 235 18.05 -5.83 -13.48
N SER A 236 16.92 -6.55 -13.46
CA SER A 236 15.66 -6.17 -14.14
C SER A 236 15.10 -4.82 -13.69
N SER A 237 15.36 -4.41 -12.44
CA SER A 237 15.06 -3.07 -11.92
C SER A 237 15.71 -1.93 -12.71
N LEU A 238 16.79 -2.20 -13.44
CA LEU A 238 17.59 -1.23 -14.21
C LEU A 238 17.58 -1.50 -15.72
N THR A 239 17.64 -2.76 -16.14
CA THR A 239 17.70 -3.15 -17.57
C THR A 239 16.33 -3.44 -18.17
N GLY A 240 15.35 -3.85 -17.34
CA GLY A 240 14.10 -4.45 -17.79
C GLY A 240 14.23 -5.93 -18.20
N GLU A 241 15.44 -6.50 -18.18
CA GLU A 241 15.71 -7.90 -18.54
C GLU A 241 15.73 -8.77 -17.29
N SER A 242 14.91 -9.83 -17.26
CA SER A 242 14.72 -10.71 -16.08
C SER A 242 15.71 -11.88 -16.00
N ASP A 243 16.77 -11.87 -16.81
CA ASP A 243 17.79 -12.92 -16.83
C ASP A 243 18.89 -12.66 -15.78
N GLN A 244 19.37 -13.72 -15.15
CA GLN A 244 20.34 -13.64 -14.06
C GLN A 244 21.77 -13.43 -14.59
N VAL A 245 22.29 -12.21 -14.44
CA VAL A 245 23.64 -11.82 -14.87
C VAL A 245 24.68 -12.42 -13.92
N LYS A 246 25.58 -13.28 -14.43
CA LYS A 246 26.69 -13.83 -13.64
C LYS A 246 27.84 -12.83 -13.53
N LYS A 247 28.22 -12.49 -12.30
CA LYS A 247 29.27 -11.51 -12.00
C LYS A 247 30.58 -12.22 -11.64
N THR A 248 31.65 -11.83 -12.31
CA THR A 248 33.01 -12.39 -12.17
C THR A 248 34.03 -11.34 -12.58
N LEU A 249 35.18 -11.28 -11.90
CA LEU A 249 36.20 -10.24 -12.12
C LEU A 249 36.62 -10.09 -13.60
N ASP A 250 36.71 -11.20 -14.33
CA ASP A 250 37.23 -11.25 -15.71
C ASP A 250 36.20 -10.89 -16.81
N LYS A 251 34.92 -10.66 -16.44
CA LYS A 251 33.84 -10.41 -17.41
C LYS A 251 32.93 -9.25 -17.05
N ASP A 252 32.47 -9.21 -15.81
CA ASP A 252 31.56 -8.20 -15.29
C ASP A 252 31.73 -8.13 -13.76
N PRO A 253 32.58 -7.21 -13.28
CA PRO A 253 32.79 -6.98 -11.87
C PRO A 253 31.79 -5.96 -11.29
N MET A 254 30.75 -5.53 -12.03
CA MET A 254 29.92 -4.40 -11.62
C MET A 254 28.68 -4.84 -10.84
N LEU A 255 28.50 -4.23 -9.66
CA LEU A 255 27.37 -4.43 -8.76
C LEU A 255 26.62 -3.10 -8.63
N LEU A 256 25.31 -3.11 -8.80
CA LEU A 256 24.50 -1.90 -8.96
C LEU A 256 23.46 -1.78 -7.83
N SER A 257 23.33 -0.59 -7.26
CA SER A 257 22.26 -0.27 -6.30
C SER A 257 20.87 -0.52 -6.91
N GLY A 258 19.95 -1.07 -6.12
CA GLY A 258 18.60 -1.41 -6.60
C GLY A 258 18.47 -2.77 -7.31
N THR A 259 19.55 -3.56 -7.37
CA THR A 259 19.57 -4.92 -7.94
C THR A 259 19.69 -5.99 -6.85
N HIS A 260 19.28 -7.23 -7.14
CA HIS A 260 19.13 -8.29 -6.13
C HIS A 260 20.10 -9.47 -6.35
N VAL A 261 20.72 -9.98 -5.28
CA VAL A 261 21.61 -11.14 -5.37
C VAL A 261 20.80 -12.45 -5.40
N MET A 262 20.78 -13.11 -6.55
CA MET A 262 19.91 -14.28 -6.80
C MET A 262 20.58 -15.63 -6.55
N GLU A 263 21.91 -15.70 -6.55
CA GLU A 263 22.69 -16.83 -6.02
C GLU A 263 24.13 -16.39 -5.69
N GLY A 264 24.84 -17.23 -4.93
CA GLY A 264 26.25 -17.02 -4.59
C GLY A 264 26.50 -16.04 -3.45
N SER A 265 27.74 -15.55 -3.39
CA SER A 265 28.20 -14.56 -2.41
C SER A 265 29.49 -13.87 -2.88
N GLY A 266 29.84 -12.73 -2.27
CA GLY A 266 31.06 -12.00 -2.60
C GLY A 266 31.39 -10.83 -1.66
N ARG A 267 32.37 -10.04 -2.09
CA ARG A 267 32.78 -8.77 -1.48
C ARG A 267 32.93 -7.72 -2.57
N MET A 268 32.40 -6.53 -2.35
CA MET A 268 32.58 -5.38 -3.24
C MET A 268 33.14 -4.17 -2.48
N VAL A 269 33.92 -3.33 -3.17
CA VAL A 269 34.22 -1.97 -2.69
C VAL A 269 33.13 -1.03 -3.17
N VAL A 270 32.55 -0.24 -2.26
CA VAL A 270 31.51 0.75 -2.58
C VAL A 270 32.14 1.93 -3.32
N THR A 271 31.59 2.26 -4.48
CA THR A 271 32.11 3.29 -5.40
C THR A 271 31.17 4.49 -5.55
N ALA A 272 29.85 4.30 -5.52
CA ALA A 272 28.88 5.39 -5.60
C ALA A 272 27.65 5.14 -4.70
N VAL A 273 27.17 6.22 -4.08
CA VAL A 273 26.11 6.20 -3.04
C VAL A 273 25.06 7.27 -3.29
N GLY A 274 23.83 7.03 -2.82
CA GLY A 274 22.73 7.99 -2.86
C GLY A 274 22.44 8.51 -4.27
N VAL A 275 22.30 9.82 -4.44
CA VAL A 275 22.04 10.46 -5.75
C VAL A 275 23.16 10.30 -6.78
N ASN A 276 24.35 9.82 -6.38
CA ASN A 276 25.47 9.56 -7.29
C ASN A 276 25.49 8.12 -7.84
N SER A 277 24.66 7.22 -7.30
CA SER A 277 24.52 5.85 -7.81
C SER A 277 23.64 5.81 -9.06
N GLN A 278 23.74 4.75 -9.87
CA GLN A 278 22.93 4.58 -11.10
C GLN A 278 21.43 4.69 -10.79
N THR A 279 20.93 3.99 -9.76
CA THR A 279 19.54 4.11 -9.29
C THR A 279 19.23 5.52 -8.78
N GLY A 280 20.15 6.18 -8.08
CA GLY A 280 19.97 7.56 -7.61
C GLY A 280 19.85 8.59 -8.73
N ILE A 281 20.63 8.42 -9.80
CA ILE A 281 20.58 9.26 -11.01
C ILE A 281 19.23 9.07 -11.72
N ILE A 282 18.82 7.82 -11.94
CA ILE A 282 17.53 7.48 -12.57
C ILE A 282 16.35 8.02 -11.74
N PHE A 283 16.36 7.84 -10.42
CA PHE A 283 15.30 8.34 -9.53
C PHE A 283 15.25 9.88 -9.50
N THR A 284 16.41 10.54 -9.58
CA THR A 284 16.49 12.01 -9.68
C THR A 284 15.84 12.51 -10.97
N LEU A 285 16.15 11.88 -12.11
CA LEU A 285 15.56 12.21 -13.41
C LEU A 285 14.05 11.92 -13.47
N LEU A 286 13.58 10.83 -12.85
CA LEU A 286 12.17 10.42 -12.88
C LEU A 286 11.25 11.21 -11.92
N GLY A 287 11.77 11.80 -10.84
CA GLY A 287 10.89 12.32 -9.78
C GLY A 287 11.39 13.44 -8.87
N ALA A 288 12.66 13.88 -8.98
CA ALA A 288 13.22 14.91 -8.08
C ALA A 288 13.78 16.17 -8.80
N GLY A 289 14.22 16.06 -10.06
CA GLY A 289 14.89 17.16 -10.77
C GLY A 289 14.01 18.36 -11.15
N GLY A 290 12.69 18.16 -11.24
CA GLY A 290 11.75 19.14 -11.81
C GLY A 290 11.82 20.53 -11.19
N ASP A 291 11.85 20.62 -9.86
CA ASP A 291 11.82 21.91 -9.17
C ASP A 291 13.18 22.64 -9.20
N ASP A 292 14.31 21.92 -9.22
CA ASP A 292 15.63 22.50 -8.96
C ASP A 292 16.46 22.73 -10.24
N GLU A 293 16.18 22.04 -11.36
CA GLU A 293 16.69 22.44 -12.69
C GLU A 293 16.16 23.82 -13.14
N GLU A 294 14.91 24.15 -12.84
CA GLU A 294 14.35 25.48 -13.15
C GLU A 294 15.09 26.58 -12.39
N LYS A 295 15.49 26.33 -11.13
CA LYS A 295 16.27 27.29 -10.32
C LYS A 295 17.73 27.41 -10.77
N GLU A 296 18.31 26.36 -11.34
CA GLU A 296 19.62 26.40 -12.01
C GLU A 296 19.56 27.22 -13.31
N LYS A 297 18.50 27.05 -14.11
CA LYS A 297 18.26 27.82 -15.34
C LYS A 297 18.02 29.29 -15.02
N GLU A 298 17.09 29.61 -14.11
CA GLU A 298 16.90 31.00 -13.62
C GLU A 298 18.20 31.65 -13.13
N LYS A 299 19.08 30.91 -12.43
CA LYS A 299 20.35 31.45 -11.94
C LYS A 299 21.40 31.65 -13.03
N LYS A 300 21.35 30.89 -14.12
CA LYS A 300 22.19 31.08 -15.31
C LYS A 300 21.68 32.25 -16.15
N ASP A 301 20.37 32.35 -16.34
CA ASP A 301 19.74 33.44 -17.09
C ASP A 301 19.95 34.78 -16.37
N LYS A 302 19.64 34.86 -15.06
CA LYS A 302 19.89 36.06 -14.22
C LYS A 302 21.37 36.43 -14.12
N LYS A 303 22.32 35.49 -14.33
CA LYS A 303 23.76 35.81 -14.46
C LYS A 303 24.14 36.32 -15.85
N THR A 304 23.41 35.95 -16.88
CA THR A 304 23.67 36.34 -18.27
C THR A 304 23.15 37.75 -18.53
N ASP A 305 21.96 38.09 -18.03
CA ASP A 305 21.38 39.44 -18.13
C ASP A 305 22.26 40.51 -17.45
N ILE A 306 22.78 40.20 -16.25
CA ILE A 306 23.67 41.09 -15.48
C ILE A 306 24.99 41.36 -16.21
N ALA A 307 25.42 40.49 -17.14
CA ALA A 307 26.67 40.65 -17.89
C ALA A 307 26.56 41.61 -19.09
N MET A 308 25.37 41.92 -19.60
CA MET A 308 25.19 42.77 -20.79
C MET A 308 25.09 44.28 -20.51
N LEU A 309 24.90 44.70 -19.25
CA LEU A 309 24.55 46.08 -18.89
C LEU A 309 25.67 46.84 -18.17
N ALA A 310 26.89 46.83 -18.72
CA ALA A 310 28.05 47.50 -18.13
C ALA A 310 29.04 48.13 -19.15
N LYS A 311 28.76 49.38 -19.58
CA LYS A 311 29.79 50.41 -19.88
C LYS A 311 29.20 51.84 -19.83
N PRO A 312 29.97 52.86 -19.38
CA PRO A 312 29.42 54.12 -18.88
C PRO A 312 29.36 55.24 -19.94
N PRO A 313 28.62 56.33 -19.67
CA PRO A 313 29.28 57.56 -19.18
C PRO A 313 28.50 58.25 -18.02
N VAL A 314 29.12 58.65 -16.90
CA VAL A 314 29.77 59.96 -16.61
C VAL A 314 28.91 60.92 -15.74
N PHE A 315 29.45 61.24 -14.55
CA PHE A 315 29.25 62.44 -13.69
C PHE A 315 28.09 62.58 -12.66
N PHE A 316 28.54 62.73 -11.40
CA PHE A 316 28.17 63.73 -10.38
C PHE A 316 26.77 63.78 -9.71
N ASN A 317 26.76 63.28 -8.47
CA ASN A 317 26.48 64.03 -7.22
C ASN A 317 25.12 64.70 -6.92
N SER A 318 24.55 64.22 -5.79
CA SER A 318 24.26 64.96 -4.53
C SER A 318 22.84 65.46 -4.21
N VAL A 319 22.59 65.56 -2.89
CA VAL A 319 21.43 66.14 -2.17
C VAL A 319 20.12 65.33 -2.33
N SER A 320 19.44 64.73 -1.34
CA SER A 320 19.28 64.90 0.14
C SER A 320 18.11 65.80 0.58
N VAL A 321 17.24 65.22 1.45
CA VAL A 321 16.51 65.89 2.57
C VAL A 321 15.21 66.69 2.26
N SER A 322 14.08 66.17 2.81
CA SER A 322 12.93 66.92 3.41
C SER A 322 11.88 67.63 2.52
N ILE A 323 10.64 68.00 2.94
CA ILE A 323 9.68 67.62 4.04
C ILE A 323 8.27 68.26 3.72
N ILE A 324 7.19 67.83 4.40
CA ILE A 324 5.88 68.53 4.65
C ILE A 324 4.66 68.38 3.69
N ASN A 325 3.53 68.00 4.32
CA ASN A 325 2.08 68.24 4.15
C ASN A 325 1.38 68.45 2.79
N GLY A 326 0.18 67.85 2.66
CA GLY A 326 -0.90 68.30 1.75
C GLY A 326 -2.14 67.38 1.75
N ILE A 327 -3.31 67.86 2.19
CA ILE A 327 -4.56 67.07 2.25
C ILE A 327 -5.47 67.38 1.06
N HIS A 328 -5.71 66.42 0.15
CA HIS A 328 -7.07 66.09 -0.32
C HIS A 328 -7.16 64.87 -1.26
N GLY A 329 -8.25 64.10 -1.10
CA GLY A 329 -8.97 63.40 -2.17
C GLY A 329 -8.23 62.42 -3.09
N ARG A 330 -8.23 61.13 -2.74
CA ARG A 330 -8.23 59.98 -3.69
C ARG A 330 -8.58 58.66 -2.99
N CYS A 331 -9.86 58.32 -2.95
CA CYS A 331 -10.35 57.01 -2.52
C CYS A 331 -11.28 56.39 -3.59
N LEU A 332 -10.81 56.33 -4.84
CA LEU A 332 -11.50 55.66 -5.95
C LEU A 332 -10.52 55.19 -7.05
N ALA A 333 -9.28 54.88 -6.69
CA ALA A 333 -8.19 54.64 -7.65
C ALA A 333 -7.24 53.50 -7.24
N MET A 334 -7.74 52.49 -6.51
CA MET A 334 -6.93 51.33 -6.08
C MET A 334 -7.62 49.97 -6.32
N LEU A 335 -8.49 49.91 -7.34
CA LEU A 335 -9.12 48.68 -7.84
C LEU A 335 -8.72 48.33 -9.30
N GLY A 336 -7.86 49.15 -9.92
CA GLY A 336 -7.49 49.01 -11.34
C GLY A 336 -6.29 48.11 -11.64
N GLU A 337 -5.30 48.04 -10.75
CA GLU A 337 -3.99 47.43 -11.07
C GLU A 337 -3.84 45.95 -10.67
N PHE A 338 -4.76 45.40 -9.87
CA PHE A 338 -4.70 43.99 -9.45
C PHE A 338 -5.10 42.97 -10.54
N LEU A 339 -5.54 43.44 -11.71
CA LEU A 339 -6.08 42.61 -12.80
C LEU A 339 -5.16 42.48 -14.03
N SER A 340 -3.99 43.14 -14.06
CA SER A 340 -3.12 43.19 -15.24
C SER A 340 -1.89 42.27 -15.22
N VAL A 341 -1.72 41.44 -14.19
CA VAL A 341 -0.54 40.54 -14.04
C VAL A 341 -0.78 39.12 -14.60
N HIS A 342 -2.05 38.73 -14.80
CA HIS A 342 -2.43 37.36 -15.22
C HIS A 342 -2.51 37.14 -16.75
N ALA A 343 -1.97 38.05 -17.57
CA ALA A 343 -2.16 38.06 -19.03
C ALA A 343 -0.86 37.85 -19.85
N ALA A 344 0.24 37.41 -19.22
CA ALA A 344 1.58 37.44 -19.82
C ALA A 344 2.41 36.15 -19.68
N PHE A 345 1.80 34.96 -19.82
CA PHE A 345 2.57 33.71 -20.04
C PHE A 345 1.78 32.64 -20.82
N SER A 346 1.74 32.78 -22.15
CA SER A 346 1.40 31.68 -23.09
C SER A 346 1.78 32.04 -24.53
N PHE A 347 2.15 31.01 -25.31
CA PHE A 347 2.52 31.06 -26.74
C PHE A 347 3.75 31.88 -27.16
N ALA A 348 4.91 31.23 -27.08
CA ALA A 348 5.89 31.25 -28.18
C ALA A 348 6.68 29.93 -28.19
N LYS A 349 6.30 28.97 -29.05
CA LYS A 349 7.12 27.78 -29.35
C LYS A 349 7.37 27.75 -30.86
N ALA A 350 8.38 28.50 -31.28
CA ALA A 350 8.87 28.49 -32.65
C ALA A 350 9.81 27.30 -32.89
N GLN A 351 10.07 27.00 -34.15
CA GLN A 351 10.72 25.78 -34.63
C GLN A 351 11.99 26.16 -35.42
N ASP A 352 13.16 25.70 -34.95
CA ASP A 352 14.34 25.24 -35.71
C ASP A 352 15.60 25.16 -34.82
N GLY A 353 16.58 24.33 -35.20
CA GLY A 353 17.89 24.22 -34.55
C GLY A 353 18.31 22.77 -34.25
N ALA A 354 19.22 22.22 -35.04
CA ALA A 354 19.64 20.83 -34.95
C ALA A 354 20.74 20.55 -33.89
N ALA A 355 20.72 19.34 -33.32
CA ALA A 355 21.84 18.73 -32.60
C ALA A 355 21.89 17.22 -32.88
N MET A 356 23.09 16.64 -32.87
CA MET A 356 23.41 15.33 -33.46
C MET A 356 22.75 14.10 -32.82
N GLU A 357 22.50 13.08 -33.65
CA GLU A 357 22.28 11.70 -33.21
C GLU A 357 23.56 11.06 -32.65
N MET A 358 23.38 10.11 -31.73
CA MET A 358 24.25 8.94 -31.61
C MET A 358 23.38 7.68 -31.56
N GLN A 359 23.55 6.79 -32.54
CA GLN A 359 22.84 5.51 -32.62
C GLN A 359 23.73 4.39 -32.04
N PRO A 360 23.22 3.56 -31.12
CA PRO A 360 23.78 2.23 -30.89
C PRO A 360 23.61 1.34 -32.13
N LEU A 361 24.57 0.46 -32.38
CA LEU A 361 24.62 -0.37 -33.59
C LEU A 361 23.49 -1.40 -33.65
N LYS A 362 22.91 -1.57 -34.85
CA LYS A 362 22.05 -2.72 -35.15
C LYS A 362 22.87 -3.98 -35.37
N SER A 363 22.45 -5.09 -34.77
CA SER A 363 22.53 -6.42 -35.39
C SER A 363 21.17 -6.75 -36.00
N GLU A 364 21.14 -7.24 -37.25
CA GLU A 364 19.89 -7.55 -37.95
C GLU A 364 19.50 -9.02 -37.78
N ASP A 365 18.25 -9.26 -37.37
CA ASP A 365 17.36 -10.18 -38.09
C ASP A 365 15.91 -9.66 -37.99
N GLY A 366 15.03 -10.07 -38.90
CA GLY A 366 13.79 -9.36 -39.23
C GLY A 366 12.49 -10.01 -38.73
N GLY A 367 11.43 -9.19 -38.58
CA GLY A 367 10.06 -9.64 -38.32
C GLY A 367 9.19 -8.54 -37.68
N ASP A 368 7.99 -8.34 -38.25
CA ASP A 368 6.83 -7.54 -37.82
C ASP A 368 7.01 -6.28 -36.94
N GLY A 369 6.50 -5.16 -37.46
CA GLY A 369 6.50 -3.86 -36.79
C GLY A 369 5.13 -3.17 -36.82
N ASP A 370 4.17 -3.66 -36.03
CA ASP A 370 2.89 -2.95 -35.76
C ASP A 370 2.41 -3.05 -34.29
N GLU A 371 3.15 -3.75 -33.41
CA GLU A 371 2.82 -3.85 -31.97
C GLU A 371 3.47 -2.78 -31.06
N LYS A 372 4.55 -2.14 -31.52
CA LYS A 372 5.53 -1.53 -30.60
C LYS A 372 5.07 -0.24 -29.90
N ASP A 373 4.15 0.52 -30.47
CA ASP A 373 3.70 1.80 -29.88
C ASP A 373 2.69 1.66 -28.73
N LYS A 374 1.99 0.51 -28.61
CA LYS A 374 1.08 0.27 -27.46
C LYS A 374 1.82 0.00 -26.15
N LYS A 375 3.09 -0.48 -26.20
CA LYS A 375 3.82 -0.95 -25.00
C LYS A 375 4.54 0.13 -24.20
N ARG A 376 4.61 1.39 -24.69
CA ARG A 376 5.31 2.51 -24.01
C ARG A 376 4.47 3.35 -23.05
N ALA A 377 3.19 3.03 -22.85
CA ALA A 377 2.27 3.81 -21.99
C ALA A 377 2.03 3.22 -20.58
N ASN A 378 2.36 1.95 -20.34
CA ASN A 378 2.05 1.26 -19.07
C ASN A 378 3.21 1.30 -18.07
N MET A 379 3.37 2.43 -17.37
CA MET A 379 3.76 2.34 -15.96
C MET A 379 2.55 1.84 -15.15
N PRO A 380 2.71 0.86 -14.23
CA PRO A 380 1.61 0.42 -13.38
C PRO A 380 1.20 1.57 -12.44
N LYS A 381 0.06 2.20 -12.72
CA LYS A 381 -0.62 3.09 -11.76
C LYS A 381 -0.92 2.27 -10.50
N LYS A 382 -0.68 2.84 -9.31
CA LYS A 382 -1.11 2.21 -8.04
C LYS A 382 -2.62 1.95 -8.08
N GLU A 383 -3.02 0.71 -7.89
CA GLU A 383 -4.43 0.35 -7.76
C GLU A 383 -5.04 1.08 -6.55
N LYS A 384 -6.26 1.63 -6.70
CA LYS A 384 -7.01 2.26 -5.60
C LYS A 384 -7.60 1.14 -4.73
N SER A 385 -7.70 1.33 -3.41
CA SER A 385 -8.20 0.26 -2.53
C SER A 385 -9.67 -0.09 -2.83
N VAL A 386 -10.07 -1.33 -2.54
CA VAL A 386 -11.44 -1.83 -2.83
C VAL A 386 -12.50 -0.99 -2.11
N LEU A 387 -12.27 -0.62 -0.85
CA LEU A 387 -13.18 0.24 -0.10
C LEU A 387 -13.16 1.69 -0.59
N GLN A 388 -12.01 2.22 -1.01
CA GLN A 388 -11.92 3.55 -1.63
C GLN A 388 -12.79 3.65 -2.89
N GLY A 389 -12.69 2.68 -3.81
CA GLY A 389 -13.52 2.65 -5.03
C GLY A 389 -15.02 2.66 -4.74
N LYS A 390 -15.47 1.84 -3.78
CA LYS A 390 -16.88 1.81 -3.32
C LYS A 390 -17.33 3.14 -2.72
N LEU A 391 -16.48 3.77 -1.91
CA LEU A 391 -16.80 5.04 -1.26
C LEU A 391 -16.86 6.20 -2.26
N THR A 392 -16.01 6.22 -3.29
CA THR A 392 -16.13 7.19 -4.38
C THR A 392 -17.44 7.00 -5.16
N LYS A 393 -17.82 5.77 -5.53
CA LYS A 393 -19.09 5.48 -6.25
C LYS A 393 -20.30 5.91 -5.39
N LEU A 394 -20.25 5.69 -4.07
CA LEU A 394 -21.29 6.13 -3.11
C LEU A 394 -21.32 7.66 -2.90
N ALA A 395 -20.18 8.32 -2.76
CA ALA A 395 -20.10 9.78 -2.60
C ALA A 395 -20.64 10.52 -3.84
N VAL A 396 -20.33 10.04 -5.05
CA VAL A 396 -20.87 10.59 -6.31
C VAL A 396 -22.38 10.41 -6.41
N GLN A 397 -22.93 9.26 -5.97
CA GLN A 397 -24.39 9.05 -5.92
C GLN A 397 -25.07 10.02 -4.96
N ILE A 398 -24.50 10.22 -3.76
CA ILE A 398 -25.03 11.16 -2.76
C ILE A 398 -24.93 12.60 -3.27
N GLY A 399 -23.80 13.00 -3.86
CA GLY A 399 -23.63 14.35 -4.43
C GLY A 399 -24.64 14.66 -5.54
N LYS A 400 -24.93 13.69 -6.43
CA LYS A 400 -25.99 13.83 -7.45
C LYS A 400 -27.37 14.02 -6.82
N ALA A 401 -27.70 13.28 -5.76
CA ALA A 401 -28.97 13.43 -5.04
C ALA A 401 -29.06 14.76 -4.27
N GLY A 402 -27.98 15.18 -3.61
CA GLY A 402 -27.87 16.45 -2.89
C GLY A 402 -28.04 17.66 -3.80
N LEU A 403 -27.39 17.65 -4.97
CA LEU A 403 -27.53 18.69 -5.99
C LEU A 403 -28.98 18.80 -6.50
N LEU A 404 -29.65 17.66 -6.73
CA LEU A 404 -31.05 17.64 -7.14
C LEU A 404 -31.97 18.22 -6.05
N MET A 405 -31.81 17.80 -4.79
CA MET A 405 -32.60 18.32 -3.67
C MET A 405 -32.36 19.82 -3.42
N SER A 406 -31.10 20.27 -3.51
CA SER A 406 -30.72 21.69 -3.45
C SER A 406 -31.44 22.51 -4.52
N ALA A 407 -31.35 22.09 -5.79
CA ALA A 407 -31.98 22.78 -6.92
C ALA A 407 -33.52 22.83 -6.80
N ILE A 408 -34.16 21.74 -6.35
CA ILE A 408 -35.61 21.70 -6.09
C ILE A 408 -35.98 22.65 -4.94
N THR A 409 -35.18 22.71 -3.86
CA THR A 409 -35.42 23.62 -2.73
C THR A 409 -35.39 25.08 -3.17
N VAL A 410 -34.37 25.48 -3.94
CA VAL A 410 -34.25 26.85 -4.49
C VAL A 410 -35.43 27.17 -5.41
N LEU A 411 -35.81 26.25 -6.31
CA LEU A 411 -36.92 26.46 -7.23
C LEU A 411 -38.26 26.62 -6.51
N ILE A 412 -38.53 25.82 -5.47
CA ILE A 412 -39.75 25.94 -4.65
C ILE A 412 -39.78 27.28 -3.92
N LEU A 413 -38.68 27.69 -3.26
CA LEU A 413 -38.60 28.97 -2.55
C LEU A 413 -38.85 30.17 -3.49
N ILE A 414 -38.18 30.18 -4.65
CA ILE A 414 -38.37 31.21 -5.68
C ILE A 414 -39.82 31.27 -6.16
N LEU A 415 -40.40 30.11 -6.53
CA LEU A 415 -41.74 30.03 -7.07
C LEU A 415 -42.80 30.43 -6.03
N TYR A 416 -42.64 29.99 -4.78
CA TYR A 416 -43.55 30.32 -3.68
C TYR A 416 -43.50 31.82 -3.36
N PHE A 417 -42.31 32.41 -3.24
CA PHE A 417 -42.14 33.85 -3.01
C PHE A 417 -42.75 34.69 -4.14
N VAL A 418 -42.52 34.31 -5.41
CA VAL A 418 -43.04 35.05 -6.57
C VAL A 418 -44.57 34.96 -6.67
N ILE A 419 -45.15 33.77 -6.47
CA ILE A 419 -46.60 33.59 -6.52
C ILE A 419 -47.27 34.33 -5.35
N ASP A 420 -46.78 34.18 -4.12
CA ASP A 420 -47.42 34.82 -2.97
C ASP A 420 -47.32 36.37 -3.07
N THR A 421 -46.14 36.91 -3.33
CA THR A 421 -45.92 38.37 -3.36
C THR A 421 -46.62 39.07 -4.54
N PHE A 422 -46.45 38.56 -5.76
CA PHE A 422 -46.88 39.27 -6.97
C PHE A 422 -48.25 38.80 -7.50
N TRP A 423 -48.67 37.56 -7.23
CA TRP A 423 -49.94 37.02 -7.74
C TRP A 423 -51.06 36.97 -6.68
N VAL A 424 -50.76 36.51 -5.46
CA VAL A 424 -51.75 36.40 -4.37
C VAL A 424 -51.94 37.74 -3.65
N GLN A 425 -50.85 38.32 -3.11
CA GLN A 425 -50.85 39.63 -2.47
C GLN A 425 -50.95 40.80 -3.48
N LYS A 426 -50.73 40.54 -4.77
CA LYS A 426 -50.85 41.52 -5.88
C LYS A 426 -50.00 42.79 -5.71
N ARG A 427 -48.83 42.68 -5.07
CA ARG A 427 -47.91 43.83 -4.97
C ARG A 427 -47.34 44.15 -6.37
N PRO A 428 -47.33 45.42 -6.82
CA PRO A 428 -46.70 45.79 -8.09
C PRO A 428 -45.17 45.72 -7.98
N TRP A 429 -44.49 45.36 -9.07
CA TRP A 429 -43.02 45.41 -9.13
C TRP A 429 -42.55 46.87 -9.26
N LEU A 430 -42.24 47.50 -8.13
CA LEU A 430 -41.64 48.83 -8.07
C LEU A 430 -40.12 48.74 -8.30
N ALA A 431 -39.60 49.58 -9.19
CA ALA A 431 -38.17 49.55 -9.56
C ALA A 431 -37.26 49.83 -8.35
N GLU A 432 -37.63 50.79 -7.50
CA GLU A 432 -36.94 51.17 -6.26
C GLU A 432 -36.82 50.00 -5.27
N CYS A 433 -37.82 49.11 -5.23
CA CYS A 433 -37.83 47.92 -4.38
C CYS A 433 -37.02 46.74 -4.96
N THR A 434 -36.39 46.88 -6.13
CA THR A 434 -35.64 45.77 -6.74
C THR A 434 -34.52 45.28 -5.81
N PRO A 435 -33.76 46.19 -5.16
CA PRO A 435 -33.05 46.02 -3.89
C PRO A 435 -33.34 44.75 -3.08
N ILE A 436 -34.43 44.84 -2.32
CA ILE A 436 -34.87 43.82 -1.36
C ILE A 436 -35.28 42.51 -2.05
N TYR A 437 -35.84 42.57 -3.27
CA TYR A 437 -36.20 41.37 -4.03
C TYR A 437 -34.98 40.54 -4.44
N ILE A 438 -33.85 41.15 -4.84
CA ILE A 438 -32.63 40.38 -5.12
C ILE A 438 -32.02 39.81 -3.83
N GLN A 439 -32.17 40.51 -2.70
CA GLN A 439 -31.71 40.03 -1.40
C GLN A 439 -32.47 38.76 -0.94
N TYR A 440 -33.79 38.68 -1.17
CA TYR A 440 -34.56 37.44 -0.97
C TYR A 440 -34.08 36.31 -1.90
N PHE A 441 -33.82 36.58 -3.19
CA PHE A 441 -33.28 35.56 -4.09
C PHE A 441 -31.89 35.07 -3.69
N VAL A 442 -31.02 35.94 -3.17
CA VAL A 442 -29.71 35.57 -2.61
C VAL A 442 -29.88 34.73 -1.34
N LYS A 443 -30.82 35.07 -0.43
CA LYS A 443 -31.14 34.23 0.74
C LYS A 443 -31.59 32.82 0.32
N PHE A 444 -32.50 32.70 -0.66
CA PHE A 444 -32.94 31.38 -1.16
C PHE A 444 -31.80 30.59 -1.80
N PHE A 445 -30.89 31.26 -2.53
CA PHE A 445 -29.69 30.62 -3.08
C PHE A 445 -28.74 30.14 -1.97
N ILE A 446 -28.52 30.93 -0.91
CA ILE A 446 -27.70 30.54 0.26
C ILE A 446 -28.30 29.33 0.97
N ILE A 447 -29.63 29.26 1.13
CA ILE A 447 -30.32 28.05 1.65
C ILE A 447 -30.04 26.85 0.75
N GLY A 448 -30.12 27.02 -0.58
CA GLY A 448 -29.77 25.98 -1.55
C GLY A 448 -28.33 25.47 -1.43
N VAL A 449 -27.35 26.38 -1.34
CA VAL A 449 -25.93 26.03 -1.16
C VAL A 449 -25.71 25.35 0.21
N THR A 450 -26.37 25.81 1.27
CA THR A 450 -26.31 25.19 2.60
C THR A 450 -26.84 23.76 2.58
N VAL A 451 -27.96 23.51 1.88
CA VAL A 451 -28.49 22.15 1.66
C VAL A 451 -27.52 21.29 0.85
N LEU A 452 -26.83 21.85 -0.14
CA LEU A 452 -25.82 21.12 -0.92
C LEU A 452 -24.60 20.73 -0.07
N VAL A 453 -24.05 21.66 0.71
CA VAL A 453 -22.89 21.43 1.60
C VAL A 453 -23.17 20.31 2.61
N VAL A 454 -24.34 20.32 3.27
CA VAL A 454 -24.70 19.26 4.23
C VAL A 454 -25.15 17.95 3.54
N ALA A 455 -25.56 18.01 2.28
CA ALA A 455 -25.86 16.80 1.51
C ALA A 455 -24.60 16.06 1.02
N VAL A 456 -23.47 16.76 0.79
CA VAL A 456 -22.21 16.19 0.27
C VAL A 456 -21.26 15.83 1.43
N PRO A 457 -21.02 14.54 1.73
CA PRO A 457 -20.15 14.14 2.83
C PRO A 457 -18.67 14.13 2.39
N GLU A 458 -18.04 15.30 2.43
CA GLU A 458 -16.66 15.57 2.00
C GLU A 458 -15.63 14.63 2.66
N GLY A 459 -15.82 14.28 3.93
CA GLY A 459 -14.91 13.44 4.72
C GLY A 459 -15.02 11.94 4.52
N LEU A 460 -15.87 11.42 3.61
CA LEU A 460 -15.90 9.97 3.31
C LEU A 460 -14.52 9.39 2.91
N PRO A 461 -13.72 10.01 2.01
CA PRO A 461 -12.36 9.54 1.69
C PRO A 461 -11.35 9.82 2.82
N LEU A 462 -11.58 10.89 3.58
CA LEU A 462 -10.73 11.29 4.70
C LEU A 462 -10.81 10.25 5.83
N ALA A 463 -12.02 9.80 6.18
CA ALA A 463 -12.26 8.81 7.22
C ALA A 463 -11.55 7.47 6.98
N VAL A 464 -11.50 7.00 5.72
CA VAL A 464 -10.68 5.83 5.33
C VAL A 464 -9.23 6.06 5.69
N THR A 465 -8.70 7.20 5.26
CA THR A 465 -7.28 7.51 5.36
C THR A 465 -6.85 7.73 6.81
N ILE A 466 -7.72 8.31 7.65
CA ILE A 466 -7.52 8.45 9.10
C ILE A 466 -7.57 7.08 9.79
N SER A 467 -8.61 6.26 9.53
CA SER A 467 -8.73 4.93 10.15
C SER A 467 -7.53 4.05 9.84
N LEU A 468 -7.08 4.10 8.58
CA LEU A 468 -5.97 3.31 8.09
C LEU A 468 -4.62 3.82 8.64
N ALA A 469 -4.34 5.13 8.60
CA ALA A 469 -3.11 5.70 9.18
C ALA A 469 -2.98 5.40 10.69
N TYR A 470 -4.07 5.53 11.44
CA TYR A 470 -4.13 5.17 12.86
C TYR A 470 -3.94 3.67 13.07
N SER A 471 -4.60 2.83 12.27
CA SER A 471 -4.50 1.36 12.36
C SER A 471 -3.10 0.87 12.03
N VAL A 472 -2.45 1.36 10.97
CA VAL A 472 -1.06 1.01 10.62
C VAL A 472 -0.09 1.41 11.75
N LYS A 473 -0.25 2.60 12.33
CA LYS A 473 0.54 3.05 13.48
C LYS A 473 0.37 2.16 14.72
N LYS A 474 -0.77 1.49 14.87
CA LYS A 474 -1.04 0.52 15.94
C LYS A 474 -0.54 -0.89 15.57
N MET A 475 -0.74 -1.33 14.33
CA MET A 475 -0.18 -2.57 13.78
C MET A 475 1.35 -2.64 13.90
N MET A 476 2.05 -1.52 13.70
CA MET A 476 3.49 -1.43 13.93
C MET A 476 3.89 -1.70 15.39
N LYS A 477 3.03 -1.38 16.37
CA LYS A 477 3.22 -1.76 17.79
C LYS A 477 2.84 -3.23 18.05
N ASP A 478 1.99 -3.79 17.21
CA ASP A 478 1.62 -5.21 17.14
C ASP A 478 2.53 -6.02 16.19
N ASN A 479 3.79 -5.58 16.00
CA ASN A 479 4.84 -6.22 15.20
C ASN A 479 4.53 -6.41 13.68
N ASN A 480 3.52 -5.71 13.16
CA ASN A 480 3.14 -5.72 11.75
C ASN A 480 3.51 -4.38 11.09
N LEU A 481 4.61 -4.35 10.34
CA LEU A 481 5.06 -3.18 9.58
C LEU A 481 4.43 -3.19 8.19
N VAL A 482 3.36 -2.41 8.01
CA VAL A 482 2.64 -2.30 6.73
C VAL A 482 3.37 -1.35 5.78
N ARG A 483 3.80 -1.85 4.62
CA ARG A 483 4.42 -1.08 3.52
C ARG A 483 3.37 -0.52 2.56
N HIS A 484 2.38 -1.35 2.21
CA HIS A 484 1.29 -0.99 1.30
C HIS A 484 -0.02 -0.85 2.08
N LEU A 485 -0.58 0.35 2.09
CA LEU A 485 -1.64 0.79 3.00
C LEU A 485 -2.94 0.00 2.81
N ASP A 486 -3.31 -0.17 1.54
CA ASP A 486 -4.42 -0.94 1.02
C ASP A 486 -4.42 -2.41 1.50
N ALA A 487 -3.25 -3.04 1.67
CA ALA A 487 -3.16 -4.40 2.20
C ALA A 487 -3.70 -4.55 3.64
N CYS A 488 -3.70 -3.46 4.43
CA CYS A 488 -4.35 -3.42 5.75
C CYS A 488 -5.87 -3.66 5.63
N GLU A 489 -6.54 -3.05 4.64
CA GLU A 489 -7.95 -3.29 4.35
C GLU A 489 -8.16 -4.71 3.80
N THR A 490 -7.39 -5.08 2.78
CA THR A 490 -7.53 -6.35 2.05
C THR A 490 -7.39 -7.56 2.97
N MET A 491 -6.48 -7.53 3.95
CA MET A 491 -6.30 -8.62 4.91
C MET A 491 -7.53 -8.89 5.79
N GLY A 492 -8.40 -7.89 5.99
CA GLY A 492 -9.66 -8.09 6.70
C GLY A 492 -10.60 -9.11 6.03
N ASN A 493 -10.47 -9.23 4.70
CA ASN A 493 -11.31 -10.07 3.85
C ASN A 493 -10.64 -11.40 3.45
N ALA A 494 -9.43 -11.68 3.94
CA ALA A 494 -8.67 -12.90 3.64
C ALA A 494 -9.51 -14.19 3.84
N THR A 495 -9.50 -15.07 2.84
CA THR A 495 -10.18 -16.38 2.85
C THR A 495 -9.19 -17.55 2.89
N ALA A 496 -7.97 -17.35 2.39
CA ALA A 496 -6.89 -18.33 2.39
C ALA A 496 -5.57 -17.70 2.85
N ILE A 497 -4.76 -18.48 3.57
CA ILE A 497 -3.36 -18.15 3.86
C ILE A 497 -2.50 -19.30 3.30
N CYS A 498 -1.67 -19.02 2.30
CA CYS A 498 -0.64 -19.92 1.80
C CYS A 498 0.68 -19.61 2.51
N SER A 499 1.02 -20.42 3.51
CA SER A 499 2.19 -20.23 4.37
C SER A 499 3.34 -21.13 3.94
N ASP A 500 4.59 -20.64 3.90
CA ASP A 500 5.72 -21.56 4.04
C ASP A 500 5.75 -22.16 5.45
N LYS A 501 6.51 -23.25 5.60
CA LYS A 501 6.77 -23.95 6.85
C LYS A 501 7.98 -23.34 7.57
N THR A 502 9.08 -23.12 6.87
CA THR A 502 10.35 -22.61 7.40
C THR A 502 10.22 -21.11 7.68
N GLY A 503 10.87 -20.60 8.74
CA GLY A 503 10.77 -19.20 9.14
C GLY A 503 9.43 -18.87 9.83
N THR A 504 8.32 -19.18 9.15
CA THR A 504 6.95 -18.78 9.53
C THR A 504 6.33 -19.69 10.60
N LEU A 505 6.18 -20.99 10.34
CA LEU A 505 5.44 -21.92 11.23
C LEU A 505 6.36 -22.60 12.25
N THR A 506 7.62 -22.80 11.88
CA THR A 506 8.68 -23.34 12.73
C THR A 506 9.59 -22.24 13.27
N MET A 507 10.44 -22.57 14.24
CA MET A 507 11.40 -21.63 14.83
C MET A 507 12.59 -21.27 13.90
N ASN A 508 12.71 -21.91 12.74
CA ASN A 508 13.89 -21.84 11.85
C ASN A 508 15.19 -22.20 12.59
N ARG A 509 15.08 -23.08 13.59
CA ARG A 509 16.12 -23.45 14.57
C ARG A 509 16.07 -24.97 14.76
N MET A 510 16.91 -25.70 14.03
CA MET A 510 17.06 -27.15 14.20
C MET A 510 17.39 -27.49 15.67
N THR A 511 16.72 -28.50 16.21
CA THR A 511 16.88 -29.03 17.58
C THR A 511 16.87 -30.56 17.55
N VAL A 512 17.64 -31.22 18.42
CA VAL A 512 17.48 -32.66 18.64
C VAL A 512 16.22 -32.86 19.48
N VAL A 513 15.25 -33.62 18.98
CA VAL A 513 14.01 -33.91 19.73
C VAL A 513 13.97 -35.36 20.19
N GLN A 514 14.55 -36.28 19.41
CA GLN A 514 14.64 -37.70 19.76
C GLN A 514 16.09 -38.20 19.70
N ALA A 515 16.41 -39.18 20.53
CA ALA A 515 17.72 -39.81 20.55
C ALA A 515 17.59 -41.33 20.78
N PHE A 516 18.42 -42.10 20.09
CA PHE A 516 18.65 -43.51 20.35
C PHE A 516 20.08 -43.66 20.84
N VAL A 517 20.23 -44.04 22.11
CA VAL A 517 21.51 -44.10 22.84
C VAL A 517 21.46 -45.33 23.75
N SER A 518 22.57 -46.05 23.89
CA SER A 518 22.69 -47.19 24.82
C SER A 518 21.55 -48.23 24.67
N GLU A 519 21.30 -48.62 23.42
CA GLU A 519 20.27 -49.58 22.98
C GLU A 519 18.80 -49.16 23.24
N LYS A 520 18.52 -47.89 23.57
CA LYS A 520 17.17 -47.39 23.89
C LYS A 520 16.76 -46.15 23.09
N HIS A 521 15.53 -46.16 22.56
CA HIS A 521 14.90 -45.01 21.88
C HIS A 521 14.20 -44.10 22.89
N TYR A 522 14.60 -42.83 22.91
CA TYR A 522 14.00 -41.76 23.70
C TYR A 522 13.26 -40.78 22.78
N LYS A 523 11.95 -40.62 22.97
CA LYS A 523 11.09 -39.67 22.22
C LYS A 523 11.18 -38.20 22.68
N LYS A 524 11.95 -37.94 23.74
CA LYS A 524 12.38 -36.63 24.24
C LYS A 524 13.81 -36.81 24.74
N ILE A 525 14.67 -35.78 24.65
CA ILE A 525 16.02 -35.81 25.24
C ILE A 525 15.96 -36.34 26.70
N PRO A 526 16.76 -37.35 27.08
CA PRO A 526 16.84 -37.84 28.45
C PRO A 526 17.69 -36.92 29.33
N GLU A 527 17.48 -36.96 30.64
CA GLU A 527 18.41 -36.36 31.61
C GLU A 527 19.80 -37.04 31.55
N PRO A 528 20.90 -36.33 31.84
CA PRO A 528 22.26 -36.86 31.70
C PRO A 528 22.50 -38.16 32.47
N ASP A 529 21.92 -38.29 33.65
CA ASP A 529 22.04 -39.46 34.55
C ASP A 529 21.46 -40.76 33.94
N ALA A 530 20.68 -40.65 32.87
CA ALA A 530 20.14 -41.79 32.12
C ALA A 530 21.01 -42.23 30.92
N ILE A 531 22.18 -41.61 30.74
CA ILE A 531 23.21 -41.99 29.75
C ILE A 531 24.47 -42.48 30.51
N PRO A 532 25.04 -43.66 30.18
CA PRO A 532 26.29 -44.12 30.80
C PRO A 532 27.43 -43.11 30.60
N GLU A 533 28.21 -42.86 31.65
CA GLU A 533 29.26 -41.82 31.66
C GLU A 533 30.26 -41.94 30.48
N LYS A 534 30.70 -43.17 30.15
CA LYS A 534 31.54 -43.44 28.96
C LYS A 534 30.86 -43.01 27.66
N THR A 535 29.58 -43.35 27.48
CA THR A 535 28.79 -42.98 26.30
C THR A 535 28.59 -41.46 26.23
N LEU A 536 28.33 -40.82 27.36
CA LEU A 536 28.21 -39.35 27.44
C LEU A 536 29.53 -38.67 27.07
N ALA A 537 30.67 -39.14 27.58
CA ALA A 537 31.99 -38.61 27.25
C ALA A 537 32.33 -38.75 25.75
N HIS A 538 32.04 -39.91 25.14
CA HIS A 538 32.19 -40.10 23.68
C HIS A 538 31.25 -39.19 22.87
N LEU A 539 30.03 -38.94 23.36
CA LEU A 539 29.05 -38.08 22.69
C LEU A 539 29.41 -36.58 22.79
N VAL A 540 29.89 -36.14 23.96
CA VAL A 540 30.41 -34.78 24.19
C VAL A 540 31.62 -34.52 23.29
N THR A 541 32.69 -35.31 23.43
CA THR A 541 33.91 -35.13 22.62
C THR A 541 33.62 -35.25 21.11
N GLY A 542 32.83 -36.25 20.71
CA GLY A 542 32.49 -36.48 19.31
C GLY A 542 31.63 -35.40 18.67
N ILE A 543 30.75 -34.73 19.41
CA ILE A 543 29.96 -33.61 18.89
C ILE A 543 30.79 -32.32 18.87
N SER A 544 31.50 -31.98 19.96
CA SER A 544 32.28 -30.74 20.06
C SER A 544 33.34 -30.62 18.96
N VAL A 545 34.06 -31.71 18.71
CA VAL A 545 35.20 -31.77 17.76
C VAL A 545 34.74 -32.00 16.32
N ASN A 546 33.73 -32.85 16.08
CA ASN A 546 33.30 -33.17 14.72
C ASN A 546 32.28 -32.18 14.15
N CYS A 547 31.97 -31.07 14.86
CA CYS A 547 31.24 -29.93 14.32
C CYS A 547 32.20 -28.77 14.06
N ALA A 548 31.97 -27.99 12.99
CA ALA A 548 32.88 -26.91 12.61
C ALA A 548 33.04 -25.90 13.77
N TYR A 549 34.25 -25.39 13.97
CA TYR A 549 34.52 -24.48 15.09
C TYR A 549 33.90 -23.08 14.86
N THR A 550 33.54 -22.78 13.61
CA THR A 550 32.66 -21.68 13.20
C THR A 550 31.19 -21.89 13.60
N SER A 551 30.72 -23.14 13.76
CA SER A 551 29.38 -23.44 14.27
C SER A 551 29.35 -23.23 15.79
N LYS A 552 28.52 -22.29 16.26
CA LYS A 552 28.44 -21.86 17.66
C LYS A 552 27.00 -21.50 18.05
N ILE A 553 26.65 -21.75 19.31
CA ILE A 553 25.47 -21.16 19.97
C ILE A 553 25.95 -19.93 20.75
N LEU A 554 25.22 -18.83 20.60
CA LEU A 554 25.46 -17.59 21.33
C LEU A 554 24.25 -17.26 22.23
N PRO A 555 24.44 -16.53 23.34
CA PRO A 555 23.33 -16.01 24.14
C PRO A 555 22.41 -15.12 23.28
N PRO A 556 21.15 -14.94 23.68
CA PRO A 556 20.21 -14.05 22.98
C PRO A 556 20.65 -12.59 23.07
N GLU A 557 20.38 -11.81 22.02
CA GLU A 557 20.67 -10.36 21.95
C GLU A 557 19.72 -9.51 22.83
N LYS A 558 18.69 -10.12 23.41
CA LYS A 558 17.69 -9.51 24.31
C LYS A 558 17.39 -10.48 25.45
N GLU A 559 17.19 -9.97 26.67
CA GLU A 559 16.73 -10.80 27.79
C GLU A 559 15.43 -11.54 27.46
N GLY A 560 15.35 -12.81 27.83
CA GLY A 560 14.23 -13.71 27.49
C GLY A 560 14.17 -14.20 26.03
N GLY A 561 15.10 -13.78 25.16
CA GLY A 561 15.19 -14.27 23.78
C GLY A 561 15.71 -15.71 23.65
N LEU A 562 15.58 -16.30 22.46
CA LEU A 562 16.14 -17.61 22.14
C LEU A 562 17.65 -17.52 21.78
N PRO A 563 18.49 -18.51 22.18
CA PRO A 563 19.90 -18.55 21.81
C PRO A 563 20.14 -18.54 20.29
N ARG A 564 21.09 -17.71 19.84
CA ARG A 564 21.37 -17.49 18.41
C ARG A 564 22.29 -18.59 17.88
N HIS A 565 21.87 -19.27 16.81
CA HIS A 565 22.70 -20.24 16.08
C HIS A 565 23.55 -19.52 15.03
N VAL A 566 24.85 -19.79 15.01
CA VAL A 566 25.81 -19.30 14.00
C VAL A 566 26.47 -20.51 13.35
N GLY A 567 26.66 -20.51 12.02
CA GLY A 567 27.17 -21.65 11.27
C GLY A 567 26.06 -22.64 10.86
N ASN A 568 26.38 -23.92 10.72
CA ASN A 568 25.41 -24.90 10.21
C ASN A 568 24.35 -25.22 11.28
N LYS A 569 23.07 -24.96 10.98
CA LYS A 569 21.95 -25.17 11.94
C LYS A 569 21.87 -26.60 12.45
N THR A 570 22.21 -27.60 11.63
CA THR A 570 22.22 -29.03 12.03
C THR A 570 23.33 -29.32 13.03
N GLU A 571 24.48 -28.66 12.91
CA GLU A 571 25.58 -28.75 13.88
C GLU A 571 25.24 -28.01 15.17
N CYS A 572 24.62 -26.84 15.06
CA CYS A 572 24.11 -26.10 16.22
C CYS A 572 23.05 -26.91 16.99
N ALA A 573 22.25 -27.75 16.32
CA ALA A 573 21.34 -28.68 16.99
C ALA A 573 22.08 -29.75 17.82
N LEU A 574 23.22 -30.25 17.31
CA LEU A 574 24.07 -31.22 18.02
C LEU A 574 24.79 -30.55 19.21
N LEU A 575 25.36 -29.35 19.01
CA LEU A 575 25.94 -28.56 20.10
C LEU A 575 24.89 -28.19 21.15
N GLY A 576 23.64 -27.94 20.74
CA GLY A 576 22.50 -27.70 21.62
C GLY A 576 22.18 -28.91 22.49
N LEU A 577 22.21 -30.13 21.93
CA LEU A 577 22.06 -31.36 22.70
C LEU A 577 23.09 -31.50 23.83
N LEU A 578 24.32 -31.00 23.65
CA LEU A 578 25.32 -31.01 24.74
C LEU A 578 24.94 -30.05 25.88
N LEU A 579 24.46 -28.85 25.55
CA LEU A 579 23.98 -27.88 26.54
C LEU A 579 22.73 -28.39 27.26
N ASP A 580 21.79 -29.01 26.54
CA ASP A 580 20.59 -29.66 27.11
C ASP A 580 21.00 -30.85 28.03
N LEU A 581 22.08 -31.56 27.70
CA LEU A 581 22.73 -32.57 28.53
C LEU A 581 23.67 -31.98 29.60
N LYS A 582 23.60 -30.66 29.86
CA LYS A 582 24.32 -29.96 30.94
C LYS A 582 25.85 -30.08 30.83
N ARG A 583 26.38 -30.11 29.62
CA ARG A 583 27.82 -30.13 29.30
C ARG A 583 28.17 -28.99 28.35
N ASP A 584 29.12 -28.13 28.72
CA ASP A 584 29.62 -27.12 27.79
C ASP A 584 30.51 -27.80 26.72
N TYR A 585 30.29 -27.43 25.46
CA TYR A 585 31.12 -27.88 24.35
C TYR A 585 32.40 -27.05 24.20
N GLN A 586 32.41 -25.83 24.75
CA GLN A 586 33.49 -24.87 24.57
C GLN A 586 34.72 -25.25 25.39
N ASP A 587 34.56 -25.85 26.58
CA ASP A 587 35.68 -26.38 27.38
C ASP A 587 36.50 -27.40 26.56
N VAL A 588 35.82 -28.36 25.92
CA VAL A 588 36.45 -29.36 25.04
C VAL A 588 37.14 -28.71 23.83
N ARG A 589 36.59 -27.61 23.30
CA ARG A 589 37.19 -26.84 22.20
C ARG A 589 38.33 -25.92 22.65
N ASN A 590 38.47 -25.66 23.95
CA ASN A 590 39.61 -24.96 24.54
C ASN A 590 40.76 -25.95 24.81
N GLU A 591 40.44 -27.19 25.22
CA GLU A 591 41.41 -28.29 25.37
C GLU A 591 41.91 -28.81 24.02
N ILE A 592 41.02 -28.88 23.02
CA ILE A 592 41.29 -29.34 21.65
C ILE A 592 40.95 -28.19 20.68
N PRO A 593 41.88 -27.26 20.42
CA PRO A 593 41.69 -26.17 19.47
C PRO A 593 41.73 -26.68 18.01
N GLU A 594 41.33 -25.83 17.06
CA GLU A 594 41.18 -26.23 15.65
C GLU A 594 42.52 -26.60 14.99
N GLU A 595 43.62 -26.01 15.46
CA GLU A 595 45.00 -26.31 15.04
C GLU A 595 45.53 -27.65 15.57
N ALA A 596 44.85 -28.27 16.54
CA ALA A 596 45.20 -29.58 17.09
C ALA A 596 44.50 -30.75 16.36
N LEU A 597 43.62 -30.46 15.40
CA LEU A 597 42.93 -31.48 14.59
C LEU A 597 43.89 -32.09 13.57
N TYR A 598 44.01 -33.41 13.53
CA TYR A 598 45.00 -34.09 12.70
C TYR A 598 44.60 -34.13 11.21
N LYS A 599 43.33 -34.42 10.93
CA LYS A 599 42.73 -34.32 9.57
C LYS A 599 41.22 -34.15 9.68
N VAL A 600 40.64 -33.28 8.85
CA VAL A 600 39.19 -33.06 8.77
C VAL A 600 38.67 -33.47 7.40
N TYR A 601 37.85 -34.52 7.37
CA TYR A 601 37.11 -34.96 6.20
C TYR A 601 35.79 -34.18 6.12
N THR A 602 35.79 -33.10 5.35
CA THR A 602 34.63 -32.22 5.14
C THR A 602 33.41 -32.96 4.58
N PHE A 603 32.23 -32.37 4.73
CA PHE A 603 31.00 -32.96 4.19
C PHE A 603 31.08 -33.09 2.67
N ASN A 604 30.72 -34.25 2.15
CA ASN A 604 30.61 -34.50 0.71
C ASN A 604 29.27 -35.19 0.42
N SER A 605 28.51 -34.65 -0.53
CA SER A 605 27.12 -35.02 -0.83
C SER A 605 26.92 -36.46 -1.32
N VAL A 606 27.96 -37.11 -1.85
CA VAL A 606 27.94 -38.52 -2.28
C VAL A 606 28.01 -39.44 -1.06
N ARG A 607 28.90 -39.15 -0.09
CA ARG A 607 29.03 -39.93 1.16
C ARG A 607 28.02 -39.55 2.25
N LYS A 608 27.46 -38.34 2.19
CA LYS A 608 26.54 -37.75 3.17
C LYS A 608 27.05 -37.82 4.62
N SER A 609 28.37 -37.73 4.80
CA SER A 609 29.04 -37.72 6.10
C SER A 609 30.25 -36.77 6.13
N MET A 610 30.64 -36.43 7.35
CA MET A 610 31.81 -35.63 7.74
C MET A 610 32.51 -36.36 8.89
N SER A 611 33.85 -36.33 8.93
CA SER A 611 34.62 -37.00 9.99
C SER A 611 35.86 -36.21 10.38
N THR A 612 36.23 -36.22 11.66
CA THR A 612 37.40 -35.51 12.20
C THR A 612 38.31 -36.48 12.91
N VAL A 613 39.60 -36.43 12.61
CA VAL A 613 40.66 -37.26 13.21
C VAL A 613 41.39 -36.48 14.29
N LEU A 614 41.49 -37.07 15.48
CA LEU A 614 42.34 -36.64 16.57
C LEU A 614 43.54 -37.57 16.71
N LYS A 615 44.67 -37.01 17.15
CA LYS A 615 45.85 -37.76 17.60
C LYS A 615 45.98 -37.62 19.11
N ASN A 616 45.99 -38.75 19.81
CA ASN A 616 46.10 -38.81 21.26
C ASN A 616 47.58 -38.70 21.69
N SER A 617 47.81 -38.34 22.96
CA SER A 617 49.15 -38.17 23.53
C SER A 617 49.95 -39.47 23.68
N ASP A 618 49.30 -40.63 23.61
CA ASP A 618 49.92 -41.96 23.56
C ASP A 618 50.34 -42.39 22.12
N GLY A 619 50.07 -41.56 21.12
CA GLY A 619 50.33 -41.84 19.71
C GLY A 619 49.23 -42.63 18.99
N SER A 620 48.14 -43.00 19.67
CA SER A 620 46.94 -43.56 19.02
C SER A 620 46.14 -42.48 18.30
N PHE A 621 45.25 -42.89 17.37
CA PHE A 621 44.34 -41.97 16.69
C PHE A 621 42.89 -42.34 16.95
N ARG A 622 42.02 -41.32 17.02
CA ARG A 622 40.56 -41.49 17.12
C ARG A 622 39.88 -40.66 16.04
N ILE A 623 39.10 -41.32 15.19
CA ILE A 623 38.22 -40.64 14.23
C ILE A 623 36.80 -40.59 14.80
N PHE A 624 36.18 -39.41 14.79
CA PHE A 624 34.75 -39.23 14.97
C PHE A 624 34.07 -39.02 13.62
N SER A 625 32.89 -39.59 13.41
CA SER A 625 32.13 -39.49 12.16
C SER A 625 30.67 -39.18 12.44
N LYS A 626 30.09 -38.32 11.60
CA LYS A 626 28.67 -37.95 11.63
C LYS A 626 28.10 -37.93 10.22
N GLY A 627 26.84 -38.26 10.06
CA GLY A 627 26.20 -38.22 8.74
C GLY A 627 24.81 -38.82 8.72
N ALA A 628 24.27 -38.97 7.52
CA ALA A 628 22.97 -39.58 7.29
C ALA A 628 22.92 -40.98 7.93
N SER A 629 21.90 -41.18 8.76
CA SER A 629 21.81 -42.30 9.71
C SER A 629 22.06 -43.68 9.08
N GLU A 630 21.35 -43.94 7.99
CA GLU A 630 21.28 -45.16 7.21
C GLU A 630 22.53 -45.43 6.36
N ILE A 631 23.46 -44.47 6.28
CA ILE A 631 24.77 -44.62 5.61
C ILE A 631 25.86 -44.87 6.65
N VAL A 632 25.94 -44.06 7.71
CA VAL A 632 26.94 -44.23 8.77
C VAL A 632 26.69 -45.49 9.59
N LEU A 633 25.43 -45.86 9.87
CA LEU A 633 25.10 -47.10 10.59
C LEU A 633 25.51 -48.36 9.81
N LYS A 634 25.44 -48.35 8.47
CA LYS A 634 25.95 -49.46 7.63
C LYS A 634 27.47 -49.62 7.74
N LYS A 635 28.20 -48.51 7.92
CA LYS A 635 29.66 -48.46 8.17
C LYS A 635 30.04 -48.82 9.62
N CYS A 636 29.09 -48.98 10.54
CA CYS A 636 29.34 -49.36 11.93
C CYS A 636 29.39 -50.89 12.12
N PHE A 637 30.46 -51.39 12.74
CA PHE A 637 30.70 -52.81 13.09
C PHE A 637 30.50 -53.09 14.58
N LYS A 638 30.45 -52.04 15.42
CA LYS A 638 30.14 -52.11 16.85
C LYS A 638 29.06 -51.08 17.22
N ILE A 639 28.45 -51.23 18.39
CA ILE A 639 27.51 -50.29 18.99
C ILE A 639 27.79 -50.18 20.50
N LEU A 640 27.63 -48.99 21.10
CA LEU A 640 27.75 -48.83 22.54
C LEU A 640 26.52 -49.42 23.26
N SER A 641 26.78 -50.37 24.16
CA SER A 641 25.77 -51.06 24.96
C SER A 641 25.20 -50.19 26.10
N ALA A 642 24.22 -50.75 26.83
CA ALA A 642 23.68 -50.17 28.07
C ALA A 642 24.74 -49.84 29.15
N ASN A 643 25.91 -50.49 29.10
CA ASN A 643 27.02 -50.26 30.04
C ASN A 643 28.11 -49.32 29.48
N GLY A 644 27.91 -48.78 28.28
CA GLY A 644 28.92 -47.98 27.57
C GLY A 644 30.05 -48.80 26.90
N GLU A 645 29.99 -50.13 26.94
CA GLU A 645 30.99 -51.01 26.31
C GLU A 645 30.66 -51.31 24.83
N PRO A 646 31.64 -51.39 23.91
CA PRO A 646 31.41 -51.72 22.50
C PRO A 646 30.99 -53.19 22.28
N LYS A 647 29.75 -53.37 21.83
CA LYS A 647 29.12 -54.66 21.48
C LYS A 647 29.19 -54.89 19.97
N ALA A 648 29.39 -56.14 19.54
CA ALA A 648 29.42 -56.48 18.11
C ALA A 648 28.06 -56.24 17.44
N PHE A 649 28.06 -55.60 16.26
CA PHE A 649 26.86 -55.08 15.61
C PHE A 649 26.69 -55.70 14.21
N ARG A 650 25.91 -56.78 14.12
CA ARG A 650 25.76 -57.63 12.92
C ARG A 650 24.83 -56.96 11.91
N PRO A 651 24.87 -57.31 10.61
CA PRO A 651 24.01 -56.69 9.60
C PRO A 651 22.51 -56.69 9.97
N ARG A 652 22.00 -57.81 10.49
CA ARG A 652 20.62 -57.91 10.98
C ARG A 652 20.31 -56.91 12.10
N ASP A 653 21.22 -56.74 13.06
CA ASP A 653 21.03 -55.77 14.15
C ASP A 653 20.99 -54.32 13.61
N ARG A 654 21.71 -54.04 12.50
CA ARG A 654 21.68 -52.73 11.81
C ARG A 654 20.34 -52.51 11.10
N ASP A 655 19.88 -53.50 10.34
CA ASP A 655 18.61 -53.43 9.59
C ASP A 655 17.41 -53.36 10.54
N ASP A 656 17.44 -54.09 11.66
CA ASP A 656 16.43 -54.02 12.71
C ASP A 656 16.37 -52.60 13.33
N ILE A 657 17.50 -51.92 13.58
CA ILE A 657 17.52 -50.51 14.05
C ILE A 657 17.05 -49.54 12.95
N ILE A 658 17.41 -49.77 11.68
CA ILE A 658 16.89 -48.95 10.57
C ILE A 658 15.36 -49.00 10.56
N LYS A 659 14.78 -50.19 10.65
CA LYS A 659 13.33 -50.39 10.57
C LYS A 659 12.55 -50.01 11.84
N THR A 660 13.14 -50.17 13.03
CA THR A 660 12.44 -49.93 14.31
C THR A 660 12.69 -48.55 14.90
N VAL A 661 13.72 -47.82 14.45
CA VAL A 661 14.08 -46.50 14.99
C VAL A 661 14.17 -45.43 13.89
N ILE A 662 14.97 -45.66 12.85
CA ILE A 662 15.23 -44.64 11.81
C ILE A 662 14.01 -44.41 10.93
N GLU A 663 13.36 -45.47 10.43
CA GLU A 663 12.13 -45.36 9.62
C GLU A 663 11.01 -44.65 10.38
N PRO A 664 10.69 -44.99 11.66
CA PRO A 664 9.77 -44.22 12.49
C PRO A 664 10.15 -42.75 12.65
N MET A 665 11.41 -42.43 13.02
CA MET A 665 11.87 -41.04 13.15
C MET A 665 11.69 -40.25 11.84
N ALA A 666 12.07 -40.84 10.69
CA ALA A 666 11.91 -40.22 9.38
C ALA A 666 10.42 -40.07 8.98
N SER A 667 9.55 -40.99 9.41
CA SER A 667 8.10 -40.91 9.19
C SER A 667 7.42 -39.82 10.02
N GLU A 668 7.94 -39.55 11.22
CA GLU A 668 7.59 -38.38 12.05
C GLU A 668 8.19 -37.07 11.53
N GLY A 669 8.96 -37.11 10.42
CA GLY A 669 9.51 -35.96 9.72
C GLY A 669 10.93 -35.56 10.13
N LEU A 670 11.56 -36.28 11.06
CA LEU A 670 12.84 -35.93 11.67
C LEU A 670 14.03 -36.22 10.72
N ARG A 671 15.01 -35.30 10.68
CA ARG A 671 16.31 -35.51 10.03
C ARG A 671 17.18 -36.39 10.92
N THR A 672 17.38 -37.65 10.53
CA THR A 672 18.12 -38.64 11.31
C THR A 672 19.63 -38.60 11.03
N ILE A 673 20.43 -38.33 12.07
CA ILE A 673 21.89 -38.30 12.02
C ILE A 673 22.45 -39.40 12.92
N CYS A 674 23.40 -40.20 12.42
CA CYS A 674 24.14 -41.17 13.23
C CYS A 674 25.51 -40.57 13.62
N LEU A 675 25.90 -40.78 14.88
CA LEU A 675 27.17 -40.39 15.47
C LEU A 675 27.98 -41.65 15.79
N ALA A 676 29.22 -41.71 15.34
CA ALA A 676 30.08 -42.87 15.47
C ALA A 676 31.55 -42.51 15.68
N PHE A 677 32.36 -43.46 16.14
CA PHE A 677 33.82 -43.30 16.26
C PHE A 677 34.59 -44.58 15.89
N ARG A 678 35.89 -44.47 15.59
CA ARG A 678 36.82 -45.60 15.48
C ARG A 678 38.17 -45.21 16.08
N ASP A 679 38.77 -46.18 16.76
CA ASP A 679 40.08 -46.05 17.38
C ASP A 679 41.10 -46.84 16.56
N PHE A 680 42.31 -46.28 16.42
CA PHE A 680 43.48 -46.89 15.80
C PHE A 680 44.59 -46.92 16.87
N PRO A 681 44.94 -48.09 17.42
CA PRO A 681 45.81 -48.21 18.59
C PRO A 681 47.27 -47.84 18.28
N ALA A 682 47.96 -47.30 19.28
CA ALA A 682 49.40 -47.02 19.18
C ALA A 682 50.18 -48.33 18.97
N GLY A 683 50.90 -48.44 17.84
CA GLY A 683 51.71 -49.61 17.48
C GLY A 683 51.27 -50.33 16.20
N GLU A 684 50.07 -50.05 15.67
CA GLU A 684 49.71 -50.39 14.28
C GLU A 684 50.39 -49.39 13.31
N PRO A 685 50.66 -49.77 12.05
CA PRO A 685 51.15 -48.84 11.03
C PRO A 685 50.12 -47.72 10.79
N GLU A 686 50.61 -46.50 10.54
CA GLU A 686 49.74 -45.33 10.38
C GLU A 686 48.80 -45.51 9.17
N PRO A 687 47.47 -45.28 9.33
CA PRO A 687 46.50 -45.43 8.24
C PRO A 687 46.84 -44.56 7.03
N GLU A 688 46.58 -45.05 5.82
CA GLU A 688 46.73 -44.29 4.58
C GLU A 688 45.64 -43.21 4.50
N TRP A 689 45.89 -42.04 5.12
CA TRP A 689 44.87 -41.01 5.39
C TRP A 689 44.17 -40.42 4.15
N ASP A 690 44.61 -40.71 2.94
CA ASP A 690 43.94 -40.31 1.69
C ASP A 690 42.95 -41.38 1.17
N ASN A 691 43.03 -42.61 1.68
CA ASN A 691 42.08 -43.69 1.42
C ASN A 691 40.87 -43.60 2.36
N GLU A 692 40.12 -42.51 2.24
CA GLU A 692 39.01 -42.13 3.14
C GLU A 692 37.94 -43.22 3.28
N ASN A 693 37.79 -44.08 2.26
CA ASN A 693 36.78 -45.14 2.24
C ASN A 693 37.05 -46.27 3.23
N ASP A 694 38.31 -46.72 3.40
CA ASP A 694 38.63 -47.76 4.38
C ASP A 694 38.57 -47.20 5.82
N ILE A 695 39.11 -46.00 6.01
CA ILE A 695 39.17 -45.29 7.29
C ILE A 695 37.76 -45.08 7.86
N VAL A 696 36.82 -44.60 7.03
CA VAL A 696 35.42 -44.39 7.42
C VAL A 696 34.60 -45.67 7.24
N THR A 697 35.15 -46.82 7.63
CA THR A 697 34.43 -48.08 7.93
C THR A 697 34.87 -48.61 9.32
N GLY A 698 34.42 -49.79 9.73
CA GLY A 698 34.81 -50.39 11.02
C GLY A 698 34.29 -49.63 12.26
N LEU A 699 33.34 -48.72 12.09
CA LEU A 699 32.98 -47.73 13.11
C LEU A 699 32.22 -48.35 14.31
N THR A 700 32.20 -47.64 15.43
CA THR A 700 31.38 -47.92 16.62
C THR A 700 30.27 -46.87 16.71
N CYS A 701 29.01 -47.28 16.60
CA CYS A 701 27.87 -46.38 16.76
C CYS A 701 27.73 -45.93 18.22
N ILE A 702 27.70 -44.61 18.44
CA ILE A 702 27.47 -43.96 19.74
C ILE A 702 25.96 -43.74 19.92
N ALA A 703 25.34 -43.09 18.92
CA ALA A 703 23.96 -42.64 18.97
C ALA A 703 23.36 -42.43 17.57
N VAL A 704 22.03 -42.46 17.48
CA VAL A 704 21.27 -41.91 16.35
C VAL A 704 20.32 -40.85 16.89
N VAL A 705 20.34 -39.63 16.33
CA VAL A 705 19.51 -38.51 16.78
C VAL A 705 18.53 -38.08 15.69
N GLY A 706 17.29 -37.83 16.09
CA GLY A 706 16.24 -37.26 15.26
C GLY A 706 16.15 -35.75 15.49
N ILE A 707 16.52 -34.98 14.46
CA ILE A 707 16.60 -33.52 14.51
C ILE A 707 15.41 -32.92 13.75
N GLU A 708 14.66 -31.99 14.35
CA GLU A 708 13.63 -31.22 13.64
C GLU A 708 13.74 -29.72 13.90
N ASP A 709 13.10 -28.95 13.02
CA ASP A 709 12.81 -27.53 13.23
C ASP A 709 11.43 -27.44 13.91
N PRO A 710 11.35 -27.10 15.20
CA PRO A 710 10.13 -27.26 15.98
C PRO A 710 9.09 -26.21 15.63
N VAL A 711 7.81 -26.58 15.71
CA VAL A 711 6.67 -25.66 15.58
C VAL A 711 6.69 -24.64 16.72
N ARG A 712 6.42 -23.36 16.41
CA ARG A 712 6.32 -22.31 17.43
C ARG A 712 5.11 -22.58 18.36
N PRO A 713 5.23 -22.53 19.70
CA PRO A 713 4.16 -22.90 20.63
C PRO A 713 2.79 -22.24 20.40
N GLU A 714 2.78 -21.03 19.86
CA GLU A 714 1.64 -20.18 19.58
C GLU A 714 0.96 -20.45 18.23
N VAL A 715 1.64 -21.12 17.29
CA VAL A 715 1.13 -21.39 15.93
C VAL A 715 -0.15 -22.25 15.91
N PRO A 716 -0.28 -23.33 16.70
CA PRO A 716 -1.51 -24.15 16.71
C PRO A 716 -2.77 -23.38 17.15
N ASP A 717 -2.68 -22.48 18.14
CA ASP A 717 -3.82 -21.63 18.54
C ASP A 717 -4.10 -20.53 17.50
N ALA A 718 -3.05 -19.95 16.91
CA ALA A 718 -3.18 -18.97 15.84
C ALA A 718 -3.90 -19.56 14.60
N ILE A 719 -3.54 -20.77 14.19
CA ILE A 719 -4.19 -21.49 13.07
C ILE A 719 -5.64 -21.83 13.41
N LYS A 720 -5.91 -22.30 14.64
CA LYS A 720 -7.28 -22.55 15.13
C LYS A 720 -8.14 -21.28 15.14
N LYS A 721 -7.56 -20.12 15.48
CA LYS A 721 -8.21 -18.80 15.39
C LYS A 721 -8.51 -18.42 13.93
N CYS A 722 -7.57 -18.62 13.01
CA CYS A 722 -7.79 -18.42 11.56
C CYS A 722 -8.93 -19.31 11.01
N GLN A 723 -8.91 -20.61 11.30
CA GLN A 723 -9.95 -21.56 10.87
C GLN A 723 -11.33 -21.15 11.41
N ARG A 724 -11.43 -20.79 12.69
CA ARG A 724 -12.68 -20.26 13.30
C ARG A 724 -13.16 -18.97 12.65
N ALA A 725 -12.24 -18.09 12.23
CA ALA A 725 -12.52 -16.86 11.50
C ALA A 725 -12.89 -17.09 10.01
N GLY A 726 -12.99 -18.34 9.55
CA GLY A 726 -13.34 -18.72 8.18
C GLY A 726 -12.15 -18.74 7.20
N ILE A 727 -10.91 -18.73 7.69
CA ILE A 727 -9.69 -18.64 6.88
C ILE A 727 -9.04 -20.01 6.74
N THR A 728 -8.85 -20.49 5.52
CA THR A 728 -8.21 -21.78 5.25
C THR A 728 -6.70 -21.62 5.12
N VAL A 729 -5.96 -22.03 6.16
CA VAL A 729 -4.49 -22.11 6.13
C VAL A 729 -4.06 -23.31 5.28
N ARG A 730 -3.05 -23.11 4.42
CA ARG A 730 -2.42 -24.12 3.57
C ARG A 730 -0.91 -24.01 3.72
N MET A 731 -0.22 -25.14 3.88
CA MET A 731 1.24 -25.20 3.88
C MET A 731 1.75 -25.41 2.45
N VAL A 732 2.70 -24.59 2.01
CA VAL A 732 3.33 -24.67 0.69
C VAL A 732 4.84 -24.58 0.87
N THR A 733 5.57 -25.68 0.68
CA THR A 733 6.98 -25.77 1.10
C THR A 733 7.82 -26.71 0.21
N GLY A 734 9.13 -26.46 0.15
CA GLY A 734 10.11 -27.32 -0.52
C GLY A 734 10.40 -28.65 0.19
N ASP A 735 9.98 -28.81 1.45
CA ASP A 735 10.20 -30.03 2.25
C ASP A 735 9.56 -31.30 1.63
N ASN A 736 10.04 -32.47 2.08
CA ASN A 736 9.45 -33.78 1.78
C ASN A 736 8.00 -33.86 2.31
N ILE A 737 7.11 -34.49 1.54
CA ILE A 737 5.68 -34.66 1.90
C ILE A 737 5.44 -35.30 3.27
N ASN A 738 6.33 -36.17 3.76
CA ASN A 738 6.19 -36.77 5.09
C ASN A 738 6.47 -35.76 6.21
N THR A 739 7.56 -34.99 6.11
CA THR A 739 7.88 -33.89 7.03
C THR A 739 6.79 -32.82 6.98
N ALA A 740 6.37 -32.39 5.79
CA ALA A 740 5.32 -31.40 5.62
C ALA A 740 3.98 -31.87 6.23
N ARG A 741 3.60 -33.15 6.04
CA ARG A 741 2.42 -33.75 6.68
C ARG A 741 2.54 -33.80 8.21
N ALA A 742 3.70 -34.20 8.74
CA ALA A 742 3.93 -34.27 10.19
C ALA A 742 3.83 -32.89 10.86
N ILE A 743 4.48 -31.87 10.29
CA ILE A 743 4.40 -30.49 10.77
C ILE A 743 2.97 -29.94 10.60
N ALA A 744 2.31 -30.17 9.47
CA ALA A 744 0.94 -29.71 9.25
C ALA A 744 -0.08 -30.33 10.23
N SER A 745 0.12 -31.59 10.64
CA SER A 745 -0.64 -32.21 11.74
C SER A 745 -0.31 -31.60 13.11
N LYS A 746 0.98 -31.38 13.44
CA LYS A 746 1.39 -30.69 14.69
C LYS A 746 0.80 -29.26 14.79
N CYS A 747 0.68 -28.57 13.65
CA CYS A 747 0.12 -27.22 13.53
C CYS A 747 -1.43 -27.17 13.52
N GLY A 748 -2.14 -28.31 13.45
CA GLY A 748 -3.60 -28.32 13.29
C GLY A 748 -4.11 -27.87 11.91
N ILE A 749 -3.26 -27.90 10.87
CA ILE A 749 -3.67 -27.68 9.47
C ILE A 749 -4.35 -28.94 8.89
N LEU A 750 -3.96 -30.12 9.39
CA LEU A 750 -4.55 -31.41 9.05
C LEU A 750 -5.31 -31.98 10.27
N ASN A 751 -6.64 -31.91 10.23
CA ASN A 751 -7.49 -32.49 11.26
C ASN A 751 -7.82 -33.96 10.90
N PRO A 752 -7.59 -34.94 11.80
CA PRO A 752 -7.93 -36.34 11.54
C PRO A 752 -9.43 -36.51 11.28
N GLY A 753 -9.78 -37.06 10.11
CA GLY A 753 -11.17 -37.28 9.68
C GLY A 753 -11.73 -36.24 8.71
N GLU A 754 -11.01 -35.15 8.40
CA GLU A 754 -11.37 -34.25 7.30
C GLU A 754 -10.92 -34.81 5.93
N ASP A 755 -11.67 -34.45 4.87
CA ASP A 755 -11.35 -34.76 3.48
C ASP A 755 -10.34 -33.72 2.92
N PHE A 756 -9.05 -34.01 3.11
CA PHE A 756 -7.94 -33.15 2.68
C PHE A 756 -7.01 -33.84 1.67
N ILE A 757 -6.31 -33.02 0.89
CA ILE A 757 -5.30 -33.46 -0.08
C ILE A 757 -3.92 -32.94 0.35
N CYS A 758 -2.92 -33.83 0.28
CA CYS A 758 -1.49 -33.52 0.30
C CYS A 758 -0.87 -33.95 -1.03
N LEU A 759 -0.07 -33.11 -1.68
CA LEU A 759 0.61 -33.43 -2.95
C LEU A 759 2.08 -33.03 -2.91
N GLU A 760 2.90 -33.65 -3.75
CA GLU A 760 4.20 -33.09 -4.14
C GLU A 760 4.06 -32.20 -5.39
N GLY A 761 4.93 -31.19 -5.57
CA GLY A 761 4.88 -30.24 -6.70
C GLY A 761 4.84 -30.91 -8.08
N LYS A 762 5.54 -32.04 -8.25
CA LYS A 762 5.48 -32.86 -9.47
C LYS A 762 4.09 -33.43 -9.75
N ASP A 763 3.38 -33.88 -8.72
CA ASP A 763 2.02 -34.42 -8.83
C ASP A 763 0.97 -33.32 -8.98
N PHE A 764 1.20 -32.14 -8.39
CA PHE A 764 0.40 -30.95 -8.64
C PHE A 764 0.48 -30.55 -10.12
N ASN A 765 1.69 -30.34 -10.66
CA ASN A 765 1.91 -30.06 -12.10
C ASN A 765 1.23 -31.09 -13.01
N ARG A 766 1.41 -32.39 -12.72
CA ARG A 766 0.84 -33.48 -13.52
C ARG A 766 -0.70 -33.49 -13.54
N ARG A 767 -1.35 -32.97 -12.49
CA ARG A 767 -2.81 -32.92 -12.39
C ARG A 767 -3.42 -31.64 -12.97
N ILE A 768 -2.73 -30.50 -12.86
CA ILE A 768 -3.24 -29.21 -13.35
C ILE A 768 -2.97 -28.98 -14.84
N ARG A 769 -2.01 -29.71 -15.43
CA ARG A 769 -1.66 -29.59 -16.84
C ARG A 769 -2.48 -30.52 -17.75
N ASN A 770 -2.62 -30.12 -19.00
CA ASN A 770 -3.25 -30.90 -20.06
C ASN A 770 -2.23 -31.69 -20.90
N GLU A 771 -2.70 -32.37 -21.94
CA GLU A 771 -1.86 -33.21 -22.82
C GLU A 771 -0.83 -32.41 -23.64
N LYS A 772 -1.03 -31.09 -23.79
CA LYS A 772 -0.07 -30.16 -24.40
C LYS A 772 0.91 -29.55 -23.38
N GLY A 773 0.71 -29.81 -22.08
CA GLY A 773 1.52 -29.27 -20.99
C GLY A 773 1.09 -27.89 -20.46
N GLU A 774 0.01 -27.32 -21.02
CA GLU A 774 -0.61 -26.05 -20.62
C GLU A 774 -1.38 -26.22 -19.31
N ILE A 775 -1.57 -25.15 -18.52
CA ILE A 775 -2.25 -25.19 -17.22
C ILE A 775 -3.74 -24.90 -17.41
N GLU A 776 -4.62 -25.81 -16.99
CA GLU A 776 -6.07 -25.66 -17.07
C GLU A 776 -6.67 -25.32 -15.70
N GLN A 777 -7.30 -24.13 -15.59
CA GLN A 777 -7.90 -23.63 -14.34
C GLN A 777 -8.93 -24.61 -13.74
N GLU A 778 -9.78 -25.20 -14.59
CA GLU A 778 -10.80 -26.19 -14.20
C GLU A 778 -10.19 -27.45 -13.54
N ARG A 779 -8.90 -27.74 -13.75
CA ARG A 779 -8.16 -28.81 -13.04
C ARG A 779 -7.62 -28.33 -11.69
N ILE A 780 -7.17 -27.08 -11.57
CA ILE A 780 -6.79 -26.48 -10.28
C ILE A 780 -8.00 -26.43 -9.35
N ASP A 781 -9.16 -26.03 -9.89
CA ASP A 781 -10.45 -25.93 -9.22
C ASP A 781 -10.92 -27.22 -8.55
N LYS A 782 -10.62 -28.37 -9.17
CA LYS A 782 -10.91 -29.70 -8.61
C LYS A 782 -9.98 -30.11 -7.46
N ILE A 783 -8.93 -29.33 -7.17
CA ILE A 783 -7.83 -29.69 -6.25
C ILE A 783 -7.68 -28.68 -5.10
N TRP A 784 -7.59 -27.38 -5.39
CA TRP A 784 -7.26 -26.35 -4.40
C TRP A 784 -8.23 -26.26 -3.19
N PRO A 785 -9.55 -26.56 -3.29
CA PRO A 785 -10.45 -26.50 -2.14
C PRO A 785 -10.07 -27.53 -1.06
N LYS A 786 -9.60 -28.72 -1.46
CA LYS A 786 -9.17 -29.80 -0.57
C LYS A 786 -7.68 -29.79 -0.26
N LEU A 787 -6.86 -29.17 -1.11
CA LEU A 787 -5.41 -29.06 -0.89
C LEU A 787 -5.13 -28.32 0.43
N ARG A 788 -4.33 -28.95 1.30
CA ARG A 788 -3.85 -28.40 2.59
C ARG A 788 -2.34 -28.35 2.69
N VAL A 789 -1.64 -29.27 2.01
CA VAL A 789 -0.18 -29.35 1.96
C VAL A 789 0.27 -29.53 0.52
N LEU A 790 1.08 -28.60 0.02
CA LEU A 790 1.86 -28.76 -1.20
C LEU A 790 3.35 -28.84 -0.80
N ALA A 791 3.91 -30.02 -0.91
CA ALA A 791 5.28 -30.36 -0.55
C ALA A 791 6.19 -30.40 -1.79
N ARG A 792 7.51 -30.33 -1.62
CA ARG A 792 8.49 -30.17 -2.73
C ARG A 792 8.05 -29.12 -3.76
N SER A 793 7.45 -28.02 -3.33
CA SER A 793 7.00 -26.95 -4.21
C SER A 793 8.18 -26.15 -4.74
N SER A 794 8.28 -26.00 -6.06
CA SER A 794 9.14 -24.99 -6.68
C SER A 794 8.53 -23.57 -6.55
N PRO A 795 9.31 -22.49 -6.77
CA PRO A 795 8.80 -21.11 -6.77
C PRO A 795 7.60 -20.90 -7.69
N THR A 796 7.64 -21.50 -8.88
CA THR A 796 6.57 -21.45 -9.87
C THR A 796 5.33 -22.22 -9.39
N ASP A 797 5.47 -23.35 -8.69
CA ASP A 797 4.33 -24.05 -8.09
C ASP A 797 3.59 -23.20 -7.06
N LYS A 798 4.34 -22.43 -6.25
CA LYS A 798 3.76 -21.47 -5.30
C LYS A 798 2.94 -20.41 -6.03
N HIS A 799 3.54 -19.77 -7.04
CA HIS A 799 2.87 -18.75 -7.85
C HIS A 799 1.63 -19.30 -8.57
N THR A 800 1.72 -20.46 -9.22
CA THR A 800 0.60 -21.10 -9.93
C THR A 800 -0.53 -21.48 -8.98
N LEU A 801 -0.25 -21.97 -7.77
CA LEU A 801 -1.28 -22.25 -6.77
C LEU A 801 -1.94 -20.95 -6.29
N VAL A 802 -1.18 -19.89 -6.01
CA VAL A 802 -1.73 -18.59 -5.56
C VAL A 802 -2.61 -17.98 -6.65
N LYS A 803 -2.10 -17.88 -7.89
CA LYS A 803 -2.88 -17.42 -9.05
C LYS A 803 -4.16 -18.26 -9.22
N GLY A 804 -4.05 -19.58 -9.23
CA GLY A 804 -5.20 -20.47 -9.46
C GLY A 804 -6.24 -20.51 -8.33
N ILE A 805 -5.95 -19.98 -7.13
CA ILE A 805 -6.96 -19.74 -6.08
C ILE A 805 -7.62 -18.37 -6.27
N ILE A 806 -6.86 -17.35 -6.68
CA ILE A 806 -7.35 -16.00 -6.96
C ILE A 806 -8.30 -16.00 -8.17
N ASP A 807 -7.92 -16.71 -9.22
CA ASP A 807 -8.62 -16.80 -10.51
C ASP A 807 -9.75 -17.87 -10.49
N SER A 808 -10.09 -18.44 -9.32
CA SER A 808 -11.06 -19.54 -9.20
C SER A 808 -12.52 -19.08 -9.08
N THR A 809 -13.40 -19.71 -9.87
CA THR A 809 -14.86 -19.48 -9.90
C THR A 809 -15.68 -20.54 -9.15
N VAL A 810 -15.04 -21.52 -8.50
CA VAL A 810 -15.71 -22.59 -7.70
C VAL A 810 -16.56 -22.05 -6.55
N SER A 811 -16.25 -20.83 -6.11
CA SER A 811 -17.01 -20.07 -5.13
C SER A 811 -17.68 -18.88 -5.82
N GLU A 812 -18.94 -18.59 -5.47
CA GLU A 812 -19.64 -17.35 -5.86
C GLU A 812 -18.89 -16.05 -5.52
N GLN A 813 -17.82 -16.15 -4.70
CA GLN A 813 -16.98 -15.04 -4.27
C GLN A 813 -15.52 -15.36 -4.60
N ARG A 814 -14.89 -14.50 -5.40
CA ARG A 814 -13.43 -14.48 -5.61
C ARG A 814 -12.73 -14.56 -4.25
N GLN A 815 -11.74 -15.45 -4.16
CA GLN A 815 -10.96 -15.60 -2.94
C GLN A 815 -10.10 -14.37 -2.67
N VAL A 816 -9.65 -14.23 -1.42
CA VAL A 816 -8.64 -13.24 -1.02
C VAL A 816 -7.50 -14.03 -0.40
N VAL A 817 -6.37 -14.08 -1.11
CA VAL A 817 -5.24 -14.97 -0.80
C VAL A 817 -4.10 -14.17 -0.19
N ALA A 818 -3.80 -14.44 1.07
CA ALA A 818 -2.56 -14.00 1.70
C ALA A 818 -1.47 -15.06 1.51
N VAL A 819 -0.22 -14.63 1.34
CA VAL A 819 0.96 -15.51 1.18
C VAL A 819 2.01 -15.13 2.22
N THR A 820 2.71 -16.12 2.81
CA THR A 820 3.91 -15.86 3.63
C THR A 820 5.16 -16.41 2.94
N GLY A 821 6.29 -15.72 3.12
CA GLY A 821 7.59 -16.15 2.59
C GLY A 821 8.78 -15.55 3.35
N ASP A 822 9.94 -16.16 3.14
CA ASP A 822 11.22 -15.68 3.67
C ASP A 822 12.35 -15.72 2.62
N GLY A 823 12.32 -16.63 1.64
CA GLY A 823 13.32 -16.72 0.57
C GLY A 823 12.99 -15.88 -0.68
N THR A 824 13.99 -15.61 -1.53
CA THR A 824 13.78 -14.94 -2.83
C THR A 824 12.80 -15.74 -3.72
N ASN A 825 12.82 -17.06 -3.55
CA ASN A 825 11.89 -18.04 -4.10
C ASN A 825 10.40 -17.73 -3.86
N ASP A 826 10.07 -16.96 -2.82
CA ASP A 826 8.69 -16.59 -2.51
C ASP A 826 8.24 -15.30 -3.22
N GLY A 827 9.18 -14.47 -3.72
CA GLY A 827 8.91 -13.16 -4.32
C GLY A 827 7.79 -13.17 -5.37
N PRO A 828 7.83 -14.05 -6.39
CA PRO A 828 6.76 -14.15 -7.41
C PRO A 828 5.40 -14.59 -6.87
N ALA A 829 5.35 -15.28 -5.73
CA ALA A 829 4.10 -15.70 -5.08
C ALA A 829 3.57 -14.61 -4.13
N LEU A 830 4.46 -13.96 -3.38
CA LEU A 830 4.16 -12.79 -2.56
C LEU A 830 3.58 -11.65 -3.40
N LYS A 831 4.22 -11.32 -4.54
CA LYS A 831 3.81 -10.20 -5.39
C LYS A 831 2.54 -10.48 -6.23
N LYS A 832 2.08 -11.73 -6.31
CA LYS A 832 0.82 -12.14 -6.96
C LYS A 832 -0.32 -12.39 -5.94
N ALA A 833 -0.03 -12.36 -4.65
CA ALA A 833 -1.04 -12.45 -3.59
C ALA A 833 -1.97 -11.22 -3.58
N ASP A 834 -3.10 -11.31 -2.88
CA ASP A 834 -3.86 -10.12 -2.49
C ASP A 834 -3.21 -9.40 -1.28
N VAL A 835 -2.41 -10.14 -0.49
CA VAL A 835 -1.52 -9.62 0.57
C VAL A 835 -0.29 -10.53 0.72
N GLY A 836 0.91 -10.01 0.45
CA GLY A 836 2.19 -10.67 0.74
C GLY A 836 2.71 -10.34 2.15
N PHE A 837 3.13 -11.36 2.91
CA PHE A 837 3.81 -11.25 4.20
C PHE A 837 5.26 -11.73 4.13
N ALA A 838 6.21 -10.88 4.51
CA ALA A 838 7.61 -11.27 4.68
C ALA A 838 8.00 -11.40 6.16
N MET A 839 8.92 -12.31 6.44
CA MET A 839 9.61 -12.38 7.73
C MET A 839 10.60 -11.21 7.85
N GLY A 840 10.58 -10.47 8.96
CA GLY A 840 11.45 -9.32 9.18
C GLY A 840 12.87 -9.69 9.61
N ILE A 841 13.01 -10.76 10.40
CA ILE A 841 14.29 -11.20 10.97
C ILE A 841 14.95 -12.24 10.06
N ALA A 842 14.23 -13.31 9.70
CA ALA A 842 14.75 -14.39 8.85
C ALA A 842 14.64 -14.12 7.35
N GLY A 843 13.78 -13.18 6.93
CA GLY A 843 13.48 -12.96 5.51
C GLY A 843 14.57 -12.23 4.74
N THR A 844 14.78 -12.67 3.50
CA THR A 844 15.57 -11.98 2.47
C THR A 844 14.96 -10.63 2.12
N ASP A 845 15.78 -9.70 1.65
CA ASP A 845 15.30 -8.35 1.32
C ASP A 845 14.45 -8.34 0.04
N VAL A 846 14.69 -9.30 -0.88
CA VAL A 846 13.78 -9.62 -1.99
C VAL A 846 12.38 -9.98 -1.51
N ALA A 847 12.25 -10.85 -0.49
CA ALA A 847 10.95 -11.22 0.05
C ALA A 847 10.26 -10.03 0.73
N LYS A 848 11.01 -9.24 1.52
CA LYS A 848 10.51 -8.01 2.14
C LYS A 848 10.02 -6.99 1.10
N GLU A 849 10.74 -6.82 -0.01
CA GLU A 849 10.38 -5.90 -1.07
C GLU A 849 9.20 -6.37 -1.92
N ALA A 850 9.07 -7.68 -2.14
CA ALA A 850 7.90 -8.28 -2.79
C ALA A 850 6.63 -8.24 -1.91
N SER A 851 6.77 -8.08 -0.58
CA SER A 851 5.67 -8.14 0.40
C SER A 851 4.99 -6.78 0.69
N ASP A 852 3.75 -6.84 1.15
CA ASP A 852 2.96 -5.67 1.56
C ASP A 852 3.06 -5.40 3.07
N ILE A 853 3.32 -6.44 3.87
CA ILE A 853 3.45 -6.38 5.33
C ILE A 853 4.68 -7.19 5.77
N ILE A 854 5.57 -6.57 6.54
CA ILE A 854 6.71 -7.24 7.18
C ILE A 854 6.34 -7.57 8.64
N LEU A 855 6.62 -8.81 9.06
CA LEU A 855 6.46 -9.26 10.44
C LEU A 855 7.77 -9.06 11.21
N THR A 856 7.85 -8.05 12.08
CA THR A 856 9.11 -7.69 12.76
C THR A 856 9.52 -8.67 13.87
N ASP A 857 8.69 -9.69 14.15
CA ASP A 857 8.91 -10.77 15.11
C ASP A 857 8.86 -12.19 14.50
N ASP A 858 8.75 -12.29 13.17
CA ASP A 858 8.56 -13.54 12.40
C ASP A 858 7.42 -14.43 12.94
N ASN A 859 6.38 -13.84 13.57
CA ASN A 859 5.38 -14.61 14.31
C ASN A 859 4.05 -14.77 13.54
N PHE A 860 3.57 -16.01 13.37
CA PHE A 860 2.25 -16.25 12.74
C PHE A 860 1.08 -15.62 13.52
N THR A 861 1.20 -15.40 14.84
CA THR A 861 0.18 -14.66 15.60
C THR A 861 0.03 -13.21 15.15
N SER A 862 1.11 -12.58 14.64
CA SER A 862 1.09 -11.23 14.07
C SER A 862 0.18 -11.18 12.83
N ILE A 863 0.11 -12.23 12.03
CA ILE A 863 -0.84 -12.35 10.90
C ILE A 863 -2.30 -12.39 11.39
N VAL A 864 -2.57 -13.10 12.51
CA VAL A 864 -3.92 -13.12 13.13
C VAL A 864 -4.31 -11.72 13.62
N LYS A 865 -3.36 -10.94 14.15
CA LYS A 865 -3.58 -9.53 14.49
C LYS A 865 -3.85 -8.67 13.25
N ALA A 866 -3.14 -8.88 12.13
CA ALA A 866 -3.37 -8.16 10.89
C ALA A 866 -4.80 -8.39 10.34
N VAL A 867 -5.31 -9.63 10.37
CA VAL A 867 -6.71 -9.95 10.05
C VAL A 867 -7.66 -9.17 10.98
N MET A 868 -7.37 -9.13 12.28
CA MET A 868 -8.22 -8.44 13.27
C MET A 868 -8.25 -6.92 13.03
N TRP A 869 -7.10 -6.31 12.74
CA TRP A 869 -6.97 -4.89 12.39
C TRP A 869 -7.68 -4.55 11.07
N GLY A 870 -7.49 -5.34 10.01
CA GLY A 870 -8.18 -5.12 8.73
C GLY A 870 -9.70 -5.23 8.82
N ARG A 871 -10.21 -6.20 9.59
CA ARG A 871 -11.65 -6.32 9.91
C ARG A 871 -12.17 -5.11 10.70
N ASN A 872 -11.33 -4.51 11.55
CA ASN A 872 -11.67 -3.33 12.33
C ASN A 872 -11.67 -2.03 11.50
N VAL A 873 -10.79 -1.89 10.50
CA VAL A 873 -10.81 -0.76 9.55
C VAL A 873 -12.15 -0.70 8.81
N TYR A 874 -12.57 -1.80 8.18
CA TYR A 874 -13.85 -1.86 7.47
C TYR A 874 -15.05 -1.57 8.39
N ASP A 875 -15.08 -2.17 9.59
CA ASP A 875 -16.17 -1.95 10.53
C ASP A 875 -16.18 -0.51 11.07
N SER A 876 -15.03 0.12 11.31
CA SER A 876 -14.96 1.47 11.85
C SER A 876 -15.34 2.53 10.83
N ILE A 877 -14.99 2.32 9.56
CA ILE A 877 -15.52 3.11 8.43
C ILE A 877 -17.03 2.89 8.30
N SER A 878 -17.54 1.68 8.56
CA SER A 878 -18.98 1.39 8.57
C SER A 878 -19.72 2.05 9.76
N LYS A 879 -19.10 2.17 10.95
CA LYS A 879 -19.65 2.94 12.09
C LYS A 879 -19.81 4.43 11.72
N PHE A 880 -18.73 5.03 11.20
CA PHE A 880 -18.75 6.42 10.72
C PHE A 880 -19.82 6.65 9.66
N LEU A 881 -19.88 5.80 8.63
CA LEU A 881 -20.87 5.94 7.55
C LEU A 881 -22.31 5.72 8.03
N GLN A 882 -22.54 4.93 9.10
CA GLN A 882 -23.87 4.83 9.72
C GLN A 882 -24.27 6.15 10.39
N PHE A 883 -23.34 6.79 11.09
CA PHE A 883 -23.56 8.10 11.71
C PHE A 883 -23.80 9.17 10.64
N GLN A 884 -22.84 9.35 9.74
CA GLN A 884 -22.84 10.41 8.73
C GLN A 884 -24.11 10.36 7.85
N LEU A 885 -24.50 9.19 7.34
CA LEU A 885 -25.73 9.07 6.57
C LEU A 885 -27.01 9.32 7.38
N THR A 886 -27.01 9.06 8.70
CA THR A 886 -28.16 9.42 9.54
C THR A 886 -28.29 10.94 9.64
N VAL A 887 -27.18 11.65 9.86
CA VAL A 887 -27.19 13.12 9.95
C VAL A 887 -27.54 13.75 8.60
N ASN A 888 -26.92 13.34 7.49
CA ASN A 888 -27.26 13.82 6.14
C ASN A 888 -28.76 13.69 5.84
N VAL A 889 -29.34 12.49 6.04
CA VAL A 889 -30.74 12.22 5.71
C VAL A 889 -31.69 13.10 6.53
N VAL A 890 -31.44 13.28 7.83
CA VAL A 890 -32.31 14.13 8.66
C VAL A 890 -32.11 15.60 8.34
N ALA A 891 -30.87 16.09 8.22
CA ALA A 891 -30.59 17.50 7.96
C ALA A 891 -31.15 17.96 6.61
N VAL A 892 -30.99 17.16 5.55
CA VAL A 892 -31.54 17.47 4.21
C VAL A 892 -33.08 17.47 4.23
N ILE A 893 -33.72 16.51 4.90
CA ILE A 893 -35.20 16.47 5.00
C ILE A 893 -35.72 17.63 5.87
N VAL A 894 -35.07 17.96 6.99
CA VAL A 894 -35.45 19.09 7.86
C VAL A 894 -35.32 20.42 7.11
N ALA A 895 -34.21 20.65 6.41
CA ALA A 895 -34.00 21.88 5.64
C ALA A 895 -34.98 21.99 4.47
N PHE A 896 -35.21 20.90 3.72
CA PHE A 896 -36.18 20.84 2.62
C PHE A 896 -37.62 21.10 3.09
N THR A 897 -38.09 20.33 4.09
CA THR A 897 -39.46 20.44 4.60
C THR A 897 -39.69 21.77 5.33
N GLY A 898 -38.69 22.31 6.03
CA GLY A 898 -38.71 23.65 6.59
C GLY A 898 -38.88 24.71 5.50
N ALA A 899 -37.96 24.75 4.53
CA ALA A 899 -38.00 25.69 3.41
C ALA A 899 -39.35 25.67 2.65
N CYS A 900 -39.93 24.47 2.44
CA CYS A 900 -41.21 24.31 1.76
C CYS A 900 -42.44 24.80 2.56
N ILE A 901 -42.34 24.96 3.89
CA ILE A 901 -43.48 25.27 4.77
C ILE A 901 -43.35 26.64 5.46
N THR A 902 -42.13 27.07 5.81
CA THR A 902 -41.85 28.31 6.57
C THR A 902 -41.02 29.34 5.80
N GLN A 903 -40.90 29.22 4.47
CA GLN A 903 -40.10 30.09 3.56
C GLN A 903 -38.60 30.21 3.90
N ASP A 904 -38.12 29.48 4.90
CA ASP A 904 -36.79 29.59 5.50
C ASP A 904 -36.38 28.24 6.09
N SER A 905 -35.08 28.01 6.25
CA SER A 905 -34.56 26.83 6.95
C SER A 905 -34.60 27.07 8.47
N PRO A 906 -35.07 26.09 9.28
CA PRO A 906 -35.02 26.19 10.74
C PRO A 906 -33.59 26.05 11.30
N LEU A 907 -32.62 25.66 10.46
CA LEU A 907 -31.19 25.64 10.77
C LEU A 907 -30.49 26.64 9.83
N LYS A 908 -29.78 27.63 10.40
CA LYS A 908 -29.09 28.69 9.65
C LYS A 908 -27.74 28.23 9.09
N ALA A 909 -27.20 28.96 8.11
CA ALA A 909 -25.97 28.55 7.40
C ALA A 909 -24.79 28.27 8.35
N VAL A 910 -24.54 29.15 9.32
CA VAL A 910 -23.49 28.99 10.35
C VAL A 910 -23.72 27.74 11.22
N GLN A 911 -24.97 27.49 11.62
CA GLN A 911 -25.36 26.32 12.42
C GLN A 911 -25.18 25.02 11.62
N MET A 912 -25.47 25.05 10.32
CA MET A 912 -25.30 23.91 9.39
C MET A 912 -23.81 23.62 9.12
N LEU A 913 -22.95 24.63 9.05
CA LEU A 913 -21.48 24.45 8.99
C LEU A 913 -20.92 23.84 10.28
N TRP A 914 -21.43 24.25 11.45
CA TRP A 914 -21.06 23.64 12.74
C TRP A 914 -21.52 22.17 12.81
N VAL A 915 -22.76 21.87 12.38
CA VAL A 915 -23.25 20.50 12.23
C VAL A 915 -22.35 19.67 11.30
N ASN A 916 -21.93 20.21 10.15
CA ASN A 916 -21.00 19.56 9.22
C ASN A 916 -19.66 19.21 9.91
N LEU A 917 -19.08 20.16 10.65
CA LEU A 917 -17.81 19.94 11.37
C LEU A 917 -17.92 18.81 12.41
N ILE A 918 -19.04 18.71 13.13
CA ILE A 918 -19.33 17.61 14.06
C ILE A 918 -19.43 16.27 13.31
N MET A 919 -20.34 16.20 12.34
CA MET A 919 -20.76 14.94 11.71
C MET A 919 -19.68 14.32 10.83
N ASP A 920 -18.87 15.16 10.16
CA ASP A 920 -17.92 14.71 9.15
C ASP A 920 -16.49 14.64 9.71
N THR A 921 -15.88 15.78 10.06
CA THR A 921 -14.46 15.83 10.46
C THR A 921 -14.22 15.33 11.89
N LEU A 922 -15.05 15.71 12.86
CA LEU A 922 -14.88 15.29 14.25
C LEU A 922 -15.30 13.83 14.45
N ALA A 923 -16.50 13.44 14.00
CA ALA A 923 -16.98 12.07 14.18
C ALA A 923 -16.27 11.04 13.29
N SER A 924 -15.68 11.41 12.14
CA SER A 924 -14.75 10.51 11.44
C SER A 924 -13.54 10.21 12.33
N LEU A 925 -12.89 11.22 12.92
CA LEU A 925 -11.76 11.02 13.83
C LEU A 925 -12.15 10.22 15.09
N ALA A 926 -13.36 10.42 15.63
CA ALA A 926 -13.86 9.70 16.80
C ALA A 926 -14.17 8.22 16.51
N LEU A 927 -14.94 7.94 15.45
CA LEU A 927 -15.44 6.58 15.13
C LEU A 927 -14.41 5.72 14.35
N ALA A 928 -13.51 6.34 13.59
CA ALA A 928 -12.47 5.63 12.83
C ALA A 928 -11.31 5.08 13.69
N THR A 929 -11.19 5.50 14.96
CA THR A 929 -10.05 5.24 15.85
C THR A 929 -10.32 4.20 16.95
N GLU A 930 -11.48 3.53 16.90
CA GLU A 930 -11.84 2.41 17.77
C GLU A 930 -10.81 1.25 17.69
N PRO A 931 -10.40 0.64 18.81
CA PRO A 931 -9.51 -0.52 18.82
C PRO A 931 -10.23 -1.82 18.42
N PRO A 932 -9.52 -2.81 17.84
CA PRO A 932 -10.08 -4.11 17.47
C PRO A 932 -10.42 -4.98 18.69
N THR A 933 -11.29 -5.98 18.48
CA THR A 933 -11.72 -6.95 19.50
C THR A 933 -11.73 -8.38 18.94
N GLU A 934 -11.56 -9.40 19.81
CA GLU A 934 -11.54 -10.81 19.35
C GLU A 934 -12.86 -11.28 18.73
N SER A 935 -13.99 -10.61 18.98
CA SER A 935 -15.28 -10.94 18.35
C SER A 935 -15.25 -10.78 16.83
N LEU A 936 -14.36 -9.95 16.29
CA LEU A 936 -14.09 -9.83 14.85
C LEU A 936 -13.59 -11.14 14.22
N LEU A 937 -13.01 -12.05 15.02
CA LEU A 937 -12.54 -13.39 14.61
C LEU A 937 -13.59 -14.51 14.80
N LEU A 938 -14.82 -14.18 15.23
CA LEU A 938 -15.92 -15.14 15.36
C LEU A 938 -16.82 -15.20 14.11
N ARG A 939 -16.66 -14.26 13.17
CA ARG A 939 -17.38 -14.22 11.90
C ARG A 939 -16.48 -14.63 10.72
N LYS A 940 -17.11 -15.02 9.61
CA LYS A 940 -16.45 -15.17 8.30
C LYS A 940 -16.01 -13.80 7.74
N PRO A 941 -15.03 -13.75 6.81
CA PRO A 941 -14.66 -12.51 6.10
C PRO A 941 -15.83 -11.95 5.29
N TYR A 942 -15.74 -10.68 4.88
CA TYR A 942 -16.68 -10.08 3.93
C TYR A 942 -16.20 -10.33 2.49
N GLY A 943 -17.07 -10.85 1.62
CA GLY A 943 -16.73 -11.01 0.19
C GLY A 943 -16.53 -9.67 -0.51
N ARG A 944 -15.59 -9.62 -1.47
CA ARG A 944 -15.21 -8.41 -2.23
C ARG A 944 -16.42 -7.67 -2.81
N ASN A 945 -17.46 -8.39 -3.25
CA ASN A 945 -18.64 -7.82 -3.93
C ASN A 945 -19.80 -7.46 -2.97
N LYS A 946 -19.62 -7.59 -1.64
CA LYS A 946 -20.67 -7.23 -0.67
C LYS A 946 -20.91 -5.71 -0.65
N PRO A 947 -22.18 -5.23 -0.63
CA PRO A 947 -22.48 -3.80 -0.50
C PRO A 947 -22.01 -3.26 0.86
N LEU A 948 -21.59 -1.99 0.86
CA LEU A 948 -21.07 -1.32 2.05
C LEU A 948 -22.18 -1.02 3.07
N ILE A 949 -23.30 -0.47 2.61
CA ILE A 949 -24.49 -0.31 3.46
C ILE A 949 -25.17 -1.66 3.64
N SER A 950 -25.14 -2.20 4.86
CA SER A 950 -25.78 -3.47 5.19
C SER A 950 -27.26 -3.29 5.57
N ARG A 951 -28.07 -4.35 5.51
CA ARG A 951 -29.50 -4.29 5.89
C ARG A 951 -29.74 -3.93 7.36
N THR A 952 -28.80 -4.25 8.27
CA THR A 952 -28.88 -3.81 9.68
C THR A 952 -28.53 -2.33 9.81
N MET A 953 -27.51 -1.87 9.08
CA MET A 953 -27.11 -0.46 9.03
C MET A 953 -28.19 0.43 8.43
N MET A 954 -28.83 0.03 7.32
CA MET A 954 -29.96 0.76 6.73
C MET A 954 -31.17 0.82 7.68
N LYS A 955 -31.45 -0.27 8.43
CA LYS A 955 -32.47 -0.26 9.49
C LYS A 955 -32.13 0.78 10.57
N ASN A 956 -30.87 0.86 10.99
CA ASN A 956 -30.43 1.80 12.01
C ASN A 956 -30.53 3.25 11.51
N ILE A 957 -30.02 3.55 10.31
CA ILE A 957 -30.09 4.88 9.68
C ILE A 957 -31.54 5.36 9.60
N LEU A 958 -32.42 4.58 8.97
CA LEU A 958 -33.83 4.98 8.81
C LEU A 958 -34.59 5.00 10.14
N GLY A 959 -34.28 4.09 11.07
CA GLY A 959 -34.93 4.03 12.38
C GLY A 959 -34.60 5.23 13.26
N HIS A 960 -33.34 5.69 13.25
CA HIS A 960 -32.93 6.92 13.93
C HIS A 960 -33.41 8.18 13.20
N ALA A 961 -33.38 8.18 11.86
CA ALA A 961 -33.89 9.30 11.07
C ALA A 961 -35.38 9.56 11.34
N VAL A 962 -36.22 8.52 11.39
CA VAL A 962 -37.65 8.65 11.75
C VAL A 962 -37.84 9.26 13.14
N TYR A 963 -37.05 8.85 14.14
CA TYR A 963 -37.13 9.43 15.49
C TYR A 963 -36.74 10.91 15.50
N GLN A 964 -35.58 11.26 14.91
CA GLN A 964 -35.09 12.63 14.88
C GLN A 964 -36.02 13.55 14.08
N LEU A 965 -36.60 13.08 12.97
CA LEU A 965 -37.60 13.83 12.21
C LEU A 965 -38.89 14.06 12.99
N VAL A 966 -39.40 13.06 13.71
CA VAL A 966 -40.58 13.22 14.58
C VAL A 966 -40.30 14.23 15.69
N VAL A 967 -39.14 14.18 16.34
CA VAL A 967 -38.77 15.15 17.39
C VAL A 967 -38.58 16.56 16.80
N VAL A 968 -37.79 16.72 15.73
CA VAL A 968 -37.55 18.03 15.12
C VAL A 968 -38.83 18.65 14.58
N PHE A 969 -39.71 17.91 13.90
CA PHE A 969 -40.97 18.47 13.41
C PHE A 969 -41.99 18.74 14.53
N THR A 970 -41.99 17.95 15.61
CA THR A 970 -42.81 18.27 16.80
C THR A 970 -42.36 19.58 17.44
N LEU A 971 -41.05 19.77 17.61
CA LEU A 971 -40.49 21.04 18.09
C LEU A 971 -40.77 22.18 17.11
N LEU A 972 -40.54 22.00 15.81
CA LEU A 972 -40.71 23.05 14.79
C LEU A 972 -42.15 23.55 14.64
N PHE A 973 -43.16 22.68 14.76
CA PHE A 973 -44.56 23.05 14.52
C PHE A 973 -45.43 23.18 15.78
N ALA A 974 -44.96 22.71 16.93
CA ALA A 974 -45.69 22.80 18.20
C ALA A 974 -44.84 23.30 19.38
N GLY A 975 -43.52 23.49 19.23
CA GLY A 975 -42.61 23.93 20.29
C GLY A 975 -43.03 25.24 20.95
N GLU A 976 -43.45 26.22 20.13
CA GLU A 976 -44.05 27.49 20.58
C GLU A 976 -45.14 27.29 21.65
N LYS A 977 -45.97 26.24 21.55
CA LYS A 977 -47.10 25.93 22.47
C LYS A 977 -46.75 24.93 23.56
N ILE A 978 -45.61 24.25 23.44
CA ILE A 978 -45.11 23.28 24.42
C ILE A 978 -44.27 24.00 25.48
N PHE A 979 -43.54 25.05 25.09
CA PHE A 979 -42.65 25.82 25.97
C PHE A 979 -43.17 27.22 26.33
N ASP A 980 -44.32 27.64 25.76
CA ASP A 980 -44.93 28.97 25.96
C ASP A 980 -43.97 30.11 25.54
N ILE A 981 -43.45 30.01 24.30
CA ILE A 981 -42.44 30.91 23.72
C ILE A 981 -42.85 31.43 22.34
N ASP A 982 -42.31 32.57 21.94
CA ASP A 982 -42.62 33.21 20.66
C ASP A 982 -42.20 32.38 19.44
N SER A 983 -43.08 32.32 18.45
CA SER A 983 -42.87 31.59 17.21
C SER A 983 -41.81 32.27 16.32
N GLY A 984 -40.62 31.67 16.23
CA GLY A 984 -39.61 32.02 15.22
C GLY A 984 -40.00 31.75 13.75
N ARG A 985 -41.19 31.21 13.49
CA ARG A 985 -41.66 30.89 12.12
C ARG A 985 -42.07 32.15 11.36
N ASN A 986 -41.73 32.20 10.07
CA ASN A 986 -42.02 33.31 9.16
C ASN A 986 -41.42 34.67 9.60
N ALA A 987 -40.34 34.65 10.39
CA ALA A 987 -39.66 35.86 10.85
C ALA A 987 -39.11 36.69 9.66
N PRO A 988 -39.14 38.04 9.75
CA PRO A 988 -38.68 38.92 8.67
C PRO A 988 -37.17 38.81 8.43
N LEU A 989 -36.72 39.38 7.31
CA LEU A 989 -35.29 39.54 7.03
C LEU A 989 -34.64 40.40 8.11
N HIS A 990 -33.49 39.98 8.64
CA HIS A 990 -32.76 40.57 9.79
C HIS A 990 -33.43 40.46 11.18
N ALA A 991 -34.48 39.65 11.33
CA ALA A 991 -35.09 39.38 12.64
C ALA A 991 -34.09 38.86 13.70
N PRO A 992 -34.26 39.18 14.99
CA PRO A 992 -33.40 38.71 16.07
C PRO A 992 -33.44 37.17 16.22
N PRO A 993 -32.37 36.55 16.80
CA PRO A 993 -32.30 35.11 16.97
C PRO A 993 -33.43 34.58 17.89
N SER A 994 -34.20 33.63 17.38
CA SER A 994 -35.37 33.08 18.09
C SER A 994 -35.01 31.92 19.02
N GLU A 995 -35.53 31.98 20.24
CA GLU A 995 -35.45 30.91 21.24
C GLU A 995 -36.05 29.60 20.73
N HIS A 996 -37.19 29.67 20.03
CA HIS A 996 -37.85 28.52 19.42
C HIS A 996 -36.93 27.75 18.45
N TYR A 997 -36.22 28.45 17.57
CA TYR A 997 -35.24 27.82 16.68
C TYR A 997 -33.95 27.40 17.40
N THR A 998 -33.57 28.09 18.48
CA THR A 998 -32.43 27.67 19.31
C THR A 998 -32.72 26.35 20.05
N ILE A 999 -33.95 26.10 20.52
CA ILE A 999 -34.38 24.79 21.05
C ILE A 999 -34.29 23.70 19.96
N VAL A 1000 -34.75 23.98 18.74
CA VAL A 1000 -34.68 23.04 17.60
C VAL A 1000 -33.23 22.67 17.27
N PHE A 1001 -32.36 23.68 17.10
CA PHE A 1001 -30.93 23.50 16.84
C PHE A 1001 -30.22 22.73 17.98
N ASN A 1002 -30.42 23.14 19.23
CA ASN A 1002 -29.75 22.52 20.36
C ASN A 1002 -30.20 21.06 20.56
N THR A 1003 -31.51 20.79 20.45
CA THR A 1003 -32.03 19.41 20.55
C THR A 1003 -31.54 18.55 19.39
N PHE A 1004 -31.42 19.10 18.18
CA PHE A 1004 -30.84 18.39 17.04
C PHE A 1004 -29.37 17.99 17.30
N VAL A 1005 -28.52 18.93 17.76
CA VAL A 1005 -27.11 18.61 18.10
C VAL A 1005 -27.01 17.60 19.24
N MET A 1006 -27.82 17.74 20.31
CA MET A 1006 -27.87 16.75 21.40
C MET A 1006 -28.27 15.35 20.89
N MET A 1007 -29.27 15.25 20.02
CA MET A 1007 -29.65 13.98 19.39
C MET A 1007 -28.51 13.38 18.55
N GLN A 1008 -27.67 14.18 17.90
CA GLN A 1008 -26.51 13.64 17.18
C GLN A 1008 -25.41 13.14 18.12
N LEU A 1009 -25.06 13.87 19.18
CA LEU A 1009 -24.07 13.41 20.17
C LEU A 1009 -24.45 12.06 20.81
N PHE A 1010 -25.74 11.86 21.11
CA PHE A 1010 -26.22 10.56 21.60
C PHE A 1010 -26.34 9.50 20.48
N ASN A 1011 -26.63 9.90 19.23
CA ASN A 1011 -26.61 8.99 18.08
C ASN A 1011 -25.18 8.50 17.74
N GLU A 1012 -24.15 9.31 17.96
CA GLU A 1012 -22.74 8.93 17.76
C GLU A 1012 -22.35 7.72 18.65
N ILE A 1013 -22.83 7.72 19.91
CA ILE A 1013 -22.65 6.60 20.85
C ILE A 1013 -23.35 5.33 20.34
N ASN A 1014 -24.58 5.44 19.80
CA ASN A 1014 -25.27 4.30 19.15
C ASN A 1014 -24.50 3.80 17.92
N ALA A 1015 -23.95 4.71 17.11
CA ALA A 1015 -23.27 4.39 15.85
C ALA A 1015 -21.98 3.58 16.04
N ARG A 1016 -21.40 3.54 17.25
CA ARG A 1016 -20.31 2.62 17.61
C ARG A 1016 -20.64 1.14 17.36
N LYS A 1017 -21.93 0.75 17.31
CA LYS A 1017 -22.40 -0.64 17.17
C LYS A 1017 -23.24 -0.84 15.90
N ILE A 1018 -22.82 -1.76 15.03
CA ILE A 1018 -23.40 -1.98 13.69
C ILE A 1018 -23.99 -3.38 13.45
N HIS A 1019 -23.60 -4.40 14.25
CA HIS A 1019 -24.07 -5.79 14.09
C HIS A 1019 -25.29 -6.17 14.96
N GLY A 1020 -25.95 -5.18 15.59
CA GLY A 1020 -27.11 -5.41 16.46
C GLY A 1020 -26.77 -5.72 17.92
N GLU A 1021 -25.54 -5.46 18.34
CA GLU A 1021 -25.12 -5.48 19.74
C GLU A 1021 -25.90 -4.43 20.55
N ARG A 1022 -26.35 -4.78 21.77
CA ARG A 1022 -27.11 -3.87 22.63
C ARG A 1022 -26.26 -2.94 23.48
N ASN A 1023 -25.08 -3.39 23.92
CA ASN A 1023 -24.26 -2.62 24.87
C ASN A 1023 -23.41 -1.55 24.15
N VAL A 1024 -24.00 -0.37 23.91
CA VAL A 1024 -23.34 0.76 23.24
C VAL A 1024 -22.19 1.38 24.06
N PHE A 1025 -22.24 1.23 25.39
CA PHE A 1025 -21.22 1.72 26.32
C PHE A 1025 -20.01 0.78 26.45
N GLU A 1026 -20.07 -0.43 25.86
CA GLU A 1026 -18.99 -1.40 25.96
C GLU A 1026 -17.68 -0.86 25.37
N GLY A 1027 -16.61 -0.91 26.16
CA GLY A 1027 -15.28 -0.46 25.76
C GLY A 1027 -15.17 1.05 25.45
N ILE A 1028 -16.15 1.89 25.81
CA ILE A 1028 -16.17 3.31 25.44
C ILE A 1028 -14.90 4.06 25.90
N PHE A 1029 -14.43 3.77 27.12
CA PHE A 1029 -13.21 4.35 27.69
C PHE A 1029 -11.90 3.83 27.07
N ASN A 1030 -11.95 2.80 26.21
CA ASN A 1030 -10.76 2.32 25.50
C ASN A 1030 -10.34 3.28 24.38
N ASN A 1031 -11.27 4.11 23.87
CA ASN A 1031 -10.98 5.17 22.92
C ASN A 1031 -11.05 6.56 23.59
N ALA A 1032 -9.90 7.03 24.07
CA ALA A 1032 -9.78 8.36 24.65
C ALA A 1032 -10.11 9.48 23.63
N ILE A 1033 -9.88 9.27 22.33
CA ILE A 1033 -10.19 10.26 21.28
C ILE A 1033 -11.70 10.45 21.19
N PHE A 1034 -12.48 9.37 21.14
CA PHE A 1034 -13.94 9.40 21.16
C PHE A 1034 -14.48 10.14 22.40
N CYS A 1035 -13.97 9.81 23.60
CA CYS A 1035 -14.40 10.46 24.83
C CYS A 1035 -14.10 11.97 24.85
N ILE A 1036 -12.93 12.39 24.34
CA ILE A 1036 -12.54 13.80 24.24
C ILE A 1036 -13.41 14.55 23.23
N ILE A 1037 -13.73 13.94 22.08
CA ILE A 1037 -14.55 14.58 21.04
C ILE A 1037 -16.00 14.75 21.49
N VAL A 1038 -16.65 13.71 22.03
CA VAL A 1038 -18.05 13.80 22.50
C VAL A 1038 -18.20 14.83 23.64
N LEU A 1039 -17.31 14.80 24.64
CA LEU A 1039 -17.35 15.77 25.75
C LEU A 1039 -16.94 17.18 25.30
N GLY A 1040 -15.95 17.31 24.41
CA GLY A 1040 -15.51 18.58 23.85
C GLY A 1040 -16.62 19.26 23.04
N THR A 1041 -17.27 18.53 22.14
CA THR A 1041 -18.39 19.04 21.34
C THR A 1041 -19.58 19.42 22.22
N PHE A 1042 -19.89 18.66 23.28
CA PHE A 1042 -20.92 19.03 24.25
C PHE A 1042 -20.60 20.35 24.96
N ILE A 1043 -19.35 20.56 25.40
CA ILE A 1043 -18.91 21.81 26.05
C ILE A 1043 -18.94 22.99 25.05
N VAL A 1044 -18.48 22.79 23.81
CA VAL A 1044 -18.52 23.83 22.77
C VAL A 1044 -19.95 24.18 22.38
N GLN A 1045 -20.88 23.21 22.33
CA GLN A 1045 -22.30 23.48 22.09
C GLN A 1045 -22.91 24.33 23.20
N ILE A 1046 -22.55 24.10 24.48
CA ILE A 1046 -22.97 24.98 25.59
C ILE A 1046 -22.46 26.41 25.39
N ILE A 1047 -21.20 26.58 24.96
CA ILE A 1047 -20.61 27.89 24.71
C ILE A 1047 -21.28 28.59 23.51
N ILE A 1048 -21.54 27.88 22.40
CA ILE A 1048 -22.22 28.42 21.22
C ILE A 1048 -23.65 28.86 21.54
N VAL A 1049 -24.39 28.08 22.32
CA VAL A 1049 -25.76 28.43 22.71
C VAL A 1049 -25.79 29.63 23.67
N GLN A 1050 -24.99 29.62 24.74
CA GLN A 1050 -25.10 30.66 25.77
C GLN A 1050 -24.36 31.97 25.41
N PHE A 1051 -23.37 31.93 24.52
CA PHE A 1051 -22.54 33.10 24.18
C PHE A 1051 -22.42 33.38 22.67
N GLY A 1052 -22.96 32.52 21.79
CA GLY A 1052 -22.85 32.68 20.33
C GLY A 1052 -23.80 33.70 19.72
N GLY A 1053 -24.90 34.04 20.39
CA GLY A 1053 -25.76 35.21 20.12
C GLY A 1053 -26.18 35.41 18.66
N LYS A 1054 -26.25 36.68 18.23
CA LYS A 1054 -26.56 37.08 16.84
C LYS A 1054 -25.67 36.34 15.79
N PRO A 1055 -24.33 36.23 15.94
CA PRO A 1055 -23.46 35.52 14.98
C PRO A 1055 -23.78 34.03 14.72
N PHE A 1056 -24.19 33.27 15.75
CA PHE A 1056 -24.60 31.87 15.59
C PHE A 1056 -26.13 31.71 15.41
N SER A 1057 -26.86 32.80 15.28
CA SER A 1057 -28.33 32.86 15.26
C SER A 1057 -28.97 32.11 16.44
N CYS A 1058 -28.36 32.21 17.62
CA CYS A 1058 -28.79 31.56 18.87
C CYS A 1058 -29.19 32.62 19.91
N SER A 1059 -30.15 32.28 20.77
CA SER A 1059 -30.46 33.04 21.99
C SER A 1059 -30.06 32.25 23.24
N GLU A 1060 -29.93 32.93 24.37
CA GLU A 1060 -29.67 32.27 25.65
C GLU A 1060 -30.83 31.34 26.03
N LEU A 1061 -30.52 30.07 26.34
CA LEU A 1061 -31.50 29.06 26.74
C LEU A 1061 -31.54 28.89 28.26
N THR A 1062 -32.74 28.71 28.81
CA THR A 1062 -32.92 28.40 30.23
C THR A 1062 -32.50 26.97 30.57
N ILE A 1063 -32.20 26.72 31.84
CA ILE A 1063 -31.81 25.39 32.35
C ILE A 1063 -32.91 24.35 32.08
N GLU A 1064 -34.19 24.73 32.11
CA GLU A 1064 -35.29 23.81 31.83
C GLU A 1064 -35.32 23.37 30.35
N GLN A 1065 -35.22 24.30 29.41
CA GLN A 1065 -35.16 23.97 27.98
C GLN A 1065 -33.91 23.14 27.65
N TRP A 1066 -32.78 23.44 28.30
CA TRP A 1066 -31.56 22.60 28.24
C TRP A 1066 -31.81 21.16 28.71
N LEU A 1067 -32.49 20.96 29.84
CA LEU A 1067 -32.85 19.64 30.34
C LEU A 1067 -33.80 18.90 29.38
N TRP A 1068 -34.76 19.59 28.77
CA TRP A 1068 -35.63 19.02 27.74
C TRP A 1068 -34.86 18.63 26.46
N SER A 1069 -33.94 19.46 25.97
CA SER A 1069 -33.05 19.14 24.83
C SER A 1069 -32.19 17.91 25.12
N ILE A 1070 -31.63 17.80 26.33
CA ILE A 1070 -30.82 16.65 26.76
C ILE A 1070 -31.67 15.39 26.93
N PHE A 1071 -32.90 15.51 27.47
CA PHE A 1071 -33.84 14.40 27.63
C PHE A 1071 -34.28 13.81 26.28
N LEU A 1072 -34.66 14.66 25.33
CA LEU A 1072 -34.97 14.26 23.95
C LEU A 1072 -33.75 13.67 23.23
N GLY A 1073 -32.57 14.26 23.45
CA GLY A 1073 -31.29 13.68 23.05
C GLY A 1073 -31.10 12.25 23.55
N MET A 1074 -31.22 12.03 24.87
CA MET A 1074 -31.08 10.74 25.52
C MET A 1074 -32.14 9.72 25.07
N GLY A 1075 -33.33 10.18 24.69
CA GLY A 1075 -34.37 9.36 24.06
C GLY A 1075 -33.87 8.63 22.80
N THR A 1076 -32.91 9.20 22.07
CA THR A 1076 -32.25 8.56 20.92
C THR A 1076 -31.49 7.27 21.31
N LEU A 1077 -30.91 7.19 22.51
CA LEU A 1077 -30.26 5.97 23.02
C LEU A 1077 -31.31 4.86 23.26
N LEU A 1078 -32.41 5.21 23.93
CA LEU A 1078 -33.50 4.28 24.22
C LEU A 1078 -34.19 3.80 22.94
N TRP A 1079 -34.37 4.69 21.96
CA TRP A 1079 -34.90 4.35 20.65
C TRP A 1079 -33.96 3.45 19.84
N GLY A 1080 -32.65 3.65 19.93
CA GLY A 1080 -31.63 2.74 19.38
C GLY A 1080 -31.76 1.32 19.94
N GLN A 1081 -31.98 1.18 21.25
CA GLN A 1081 -32.27 -0.12 21.87
C GLN A 1081 -33.57 -0.74 21.32
N LEU A 1082 -34.63 0.04 21.13
CA LEU A 1082 -35.88 -0.45 20.53
C LEU A 1082 -35.64 -0.94 19.09
N ILE A 1083 -34.94 -0.16 18.25
CA ILE A 1083 -34.55 -0.56 16.89
C ILE A 1083 -33.76 -1.86 16.91
N SER A 1084 -32.85 -2.06 17.87
CA SER A 1084 -32.07 -3.30 18.01
C SER A 1084 -32.97 -4.55 18.14
N THR A 1085 -34.12 -4.44 18.80
CA THR A 1085 -35.04 -5.57 19.02
C THR A 1085 -35.74 -6.05 17.74
N ILE A 1086 -35.88 -5.18 16.73
CA ILE A 1086 -36.62 -5.48 15.50
C ILE A 1086 -35.72 -6.28 14.54
N PRO A 1087 -36.05 -7.55 14.23
CA PRO A 1087 -35.25 -8.37 13.32
C PRO A 1087 -35.47 -7.96 11.87
N THR A 1088 -34.39 -7.89 11.10
CA THR A 1088 -34.42 -7.51 9.67
C THR A 1088 -35.25 -8.44 8.80
N SER A 1089 -35.51 -9.68 9.24
CA SER A 1089 -36.38 -10.65 8.56
C SER A 1089 -37.86 -10.19 8.45
N ARG A 1090 -38.31 -9.27 9.30
CA ARG A 1090 -39.66 -8.68 9.22
C ARG A 1090 -39.73 -7.47 8.28
N LEU A 1091 -38.61 -6.82 7.98
CA LEU A 1091 -38.54 -5.56 7.22
C LEU A 1091 -38.31 -5.83 5.72
N LYS A 1092 -39.29 -6.45 5.06
CA LYS A 1092 -39.16 -6.91 3.66
C LYS A 1092 -38.83 -5.79 2.65
N PHE A 1093 -39.27 -4.55 2.88
CA PHE A 1093 -38.96 -3.42 1.98
C PHE A 1093 -37.44 -3.07 1.95
N LEU A 1094 -36.71 -3.34 3.04
CA LEU A 1094 -35.23 -3.20 3.08
C LEU A 1094 -34.49 -4.28 2.27
N LYS A 1095 -35.21 -5.15 1.55
CA LYS A 1095 -34.63 -6.14 0.64
C LYS A 1095 -34.26 -5.54 -0.72
N GLU A 1096 -34.98 -4.50 -1.16
CA GLU A 1096 -34.81 -3.83 -2.46
C GLU A 1096 -33.84 -2.64 -2.36
N ALA A 1097 -34.05 -1.73 -1.40
CA ALA A 1097 -33.25 -0.50 -1.22
C ALA A 1097 -31.76 -0.68 -0.83
N GLY A 1098 -31.22 -1.90 -0.95
CA GLY A 1098 -29.81 -2.25 -0.70
C GLY A 1098 -29.21 -3.18 -1.76
N HIS A 1099 -29.93 -3.42 -2.86
CA HIS A 1099 -29.36 -3.96 -4.09
C HIS A 1099 -29.28 -2.83 -5.11
N GLY A 1100 -28.18 -2.78 -5.86
CA GLY A 1100 -28.18 -2.07 -7.15
C GLY A 1100 -29.20 -2.71 -8.10
N THR A 1101 -29.42 -2.07 -9.25
CA THR A 1101 -30.28 -2.60 -10.32
C THR A 1101 -29.99 -4.08 -10.61
N GLN A 1102 -31.05 -4.84 -10.90
CA GLN A 1102 -30.97 -6.31 -10.99
C GLN A 1102 -29.95 -6.75 -12.04
N LYS A 1103 -29.37 -7.95 -11.82
CA LYS A 1103 -28.54 -8.61 -12.84
C LYS A 1103 -29.33 -8.77 -14.13
N GLU A 1104 -28.86 -8.14 -15.20
CA GLU A 1104 -28.81 -8.79 -16.50
C GLU A 1104 -27.47 -9.56 -16.58
N GLU A 1105 -27.39 -10.58 -17.43
CA GLU A 1105 -26.21 -11.46 -17.51
C GLU A 1105 -25.20 -10.87 -18.50
N ILE A 1106 -24.24 -10.11 -17.98
CA ILE A 1106 -23.16 -9.50 -18.78
C ILE A 1106 -21.93 -10.43 -18.81
N PRO A 1107 -21.29 -10.67 -19.97
CA PRO A 1107 -20.07 -11.48 -20.09
C PRO A 1107 -18.86 -10.92 -19.32
N GLU A 1108 -17.90 -11.79 -19.01
CA GLU A 1108 -16.78 -11.51 -18.07
C GLU A 1108 -15.70 -10.51 -18.57
N GLU A 1109 -15.87 -9.87 -19.73
CA GLU A 1109 -14.88 -8.93 -20.30
C GLU A 1109 -14.95 -7.50 -19.68
N GLU A 1110 -16.09 -7.11 -19.10
CA GLU A 1110 -16.30 -5.77 -18.50
C GLU A 1110 -15.46 -5.48 -17.23
N PHE A 1111 -14.82 -6.48 -16.61
CA PHE A 1111 -14.02 -6.24 -15.40
C PHE A 1111 -12.78 -5.34 -15.62
N SER A 1112 -12.39 -5.12 -16.87
CA SER A 1112 -11.42 -4.09 -17.28
C SER A 1112 -12.03 -2.69 -17.30
N GLU A 1113 -13.30 -2.59 -17.70
CA GLU A 1113 -14.00 -1.34 -17.99
C GLU A 1113 -14.54 -0.66 -16.72
N ASP A 1114 -14.82 -1.39 -15.64
CA ASP A 1114 -15.25 -0.82 -14.34
C ASP A 1114 -14.18 0.13 -13.72
N VAL A 1115 -12.91 0.02 -14.17
CA VAL A 1115 -11.83 0.98 -13.84
C VAL A 1115 -11.80 2.17 -14.81
N GLU A 1116 -12.13 1.95 -16.08
CA GLU A 1116 -12.25 3.00 -17.09
C GLU A 1116 -13.52 3.85 -16.91
N GLU A 1117 -14.63 3.30 -16.41
CA GLU A 1117 -15.84 4.04 -15.97
C GLU A 1117 -15.47 5.13 -14.95
N ILE A 1118 -14.59 4.79 -13.99
CA ILE A 1118 -14.16 5.71 -12.94
C ILE A 1118 -13.28 6.83 -13.52
N ASP A 1119 -12.35 6.49 -14.43
CA ASP A 1119 -11.55 7.50 -15.14
C ASP A 1119 -12.43 8.30 -16.14
N HIS A 1120 -13.49 7.71 -16.71
CA HIS A 1120 -14.46 8.42 -17.56
C HIS A 1120 -15.31 9.38 -16.75
N ALA A 1121 -15.80 9.01 -15.56
CA ALA A 1121 -16.51 9.91 -14.65
C ALA A 1121 -15.61 11.05 -14.14
N GLU A 1122 -14.35 10.77 -13.81
CA GLU A 1122 -13.38 11.81 -13.43
C GLU A 1122 -13.03 12.73 -14.63
N ARG A 1123 -12.91 12.17 -15.85
CA ARG A 1123 -12.78 12.92 -17.10
C ARG A 1123 -14.05 13.70 -17.46
N GLU A 1124 -15.25 13.25 -17.09
CA GLU A 1124 -16.50 13.98 -17.30
C GLU A 1124 -16.64 15.16 -16.35
N LEU A 1125 -16.23 15.01 -15.08
CA LEU A 1125 -16.10 16.14 -14.14
C LEU A 1125 -15.12 17.20 -14.67
N ARG A 1126 -13.94 16.77 -15.17
CA ARG A 1126 -12.97 17.67 -15.83
C ARG A 1126 -13.49 18.24 -17.15
N ARG A 1127 -14.24 17.48 -17.97
CA ARG A 1127 -14.93 17.99 -19.18
C ARG A 1127 -16.00 19.01 -18.81
N GLY A 1128 -16.73 18.82 -17.72
CA GLY A 1128 -17.67 19.77 -17.16
C GLY A 1128 -17.00 21.09 -16.80
N GLN A 1129 -15.89 21.04 -16.06
CA GLN A 1129 -15.05 22.21 -15.79
C GLN A 1129 -14.54 22.87 -17.08
N ILE A 1130 -14.03 22.10 -18.04
CA ILE A 1130 -13.54 22.63 -19.34
C ILE A 1130 -14.68 23.26 -20.16
N LEU A 1131 -15.88 22.67 -20.16
CA LEU A 1131 -17.07 23.23 -20.81
C LEU A 1131 -17.54 24.50 -20.09
N TRP A 1132 -17.45 24.55 -18.76
CA TRP A 1132 -17.78 25.74 -17.97
C TRP A 1132 -16.76 26.88 -18.19
N PHE A 1133 -15.46 26.59 -18.24
CA PHE A 1133 -14.43 27.54 -18.64
C PHE A 1133 -14.60 28.02 -20.09
N ARG A 1134 -14.99 27.14 -21.02
CA ARG A 1134 -15.34 27.54 -22.40
C ARG A 1134 -16.64 28.36 -22.45
N GLY A 1135 -17.59 28.08 -21.56
CA GLY A 1135 -18.81 28.88 -21.35
C GLY A 1135 -18.49 30.28 -20.83
N LEU A 1136 -17.71 30.39 -19.76
CA LEU A 1136 -17.21 31.66 -19.21
C LEU A 1136 -16.43 32.45 -20.26
N ASN A 1137 -15.48 31.84 -20.97
CA ASN A 1137 -14.73 32.52 -22.03
C ASN A 1137 -15.65 33.00 -23.18
N ARG A 1138 -16.69 32.22 -23.52
CA ARG A 1138 -17.70 32.60 -24.52
C ARG A 1138 -18.57 33.76 -24.05
N ILE A 1139 -18.99 33.77 -22.78
CA ILE A 1139 -19.70 34.88 -22.13
C ILE A 1139 -18.81 36.12 -22.06
N GLN A 1140 -17.54 35.97 -21.70
CA GLN A 1140 -16.57 37.07 -21.64
C GLN A 1140 -16.30 37.67 -23.03
N THR A 1141 -16.28 36.84 -24.07
CA THR A 1141 -16.22 37.29 -25.47
C THR A 1141 -17.52 37.98 -25.90
N GLN A 1142 -18.69 37.46 -25.52
CA GLN A 1142 -19.98 38.12 -25.78
C GLN A 1142 -20.09 39.47 -25.06
N ILE A 1143 -19.67 39.59 -23.81
CA ILE A 1143 -19.60 40.86 -23.08
C ILE A 1143 -18.63 41.83 -23.76
N ARG A 1144 -17.48 41.35 -24.26
CA ARG A 1144 -16.54 42.18 -25.03
C ARG A 1144 -17.17 42.68 -26.35
N VAL A 1145 -17.95 41.84 -27.04
CA VAL A 1145 -18.70 42.23 -28.26
C VAL A 1145 -19.83 43.22 -27.94
N VAL A 1146 -20.59 43.00 -26.87
CA VAL A 1146 -21.65 43.92 -26.41
C VAL A 1146 -21.06 45.27 -26.01
N ASN A 1147 -19.92 45.31 -25.32
CA ASN A 1147 -19.24 46.55 -24.98
C ASN A 1147 -18.69 47.27 -26.23
N ALA A 1148 -18.18 46.55 -27.22
CA ALA A 1148 -17.77 47.13 -28.51
C ALA A 1148 -18.95 47.69 -29.33
N PHE A 1149 -20.12 47.03 -29.27
CA PHE A 1149 -21.36 47.58 -29.83
C PHE A 1149 -21.82 48.83 -29.05
N ARG A 1150 -21.64 48.84 -27.73
CA ARG A 1150 -22.04 49.95 -26.86
C ARG A 1150 -21.15 51.18 -27.00
N SER A 1151 -19.85 51.02 -27.28
CA SER A 1151 -18.98 52.15 -27.68
C SER A 1151 -19.32 52.65 -29.08
N SER A 1152 -19.53 51.74 -30.05
CA SER A 1152 -19.92 52.09 -31.42
C SER A 1152 -21.27 52.82 -31.52
N LEU A 1153 -22.11 52.76 -30.48
CA LEU A 1153 -23.40 53.46 -30.40
C LEU A 1153 -23.30 54.89 -29.80
N TYR A 1154 -22.16 55.29 -29.24
CA TYR A 1154 -21.99 56.60 -28.60
C TYR A 1154 -21.01 57.55 -29.32
N GLU A 1155 -20.12 57.05 -30.19
CA GLU A 1155 -19.26 57.90 -31.06
C GLU A 1155 -20.02 58.44 -32.31
N GLY A 1156 -21.27 58.86 -32.12
CA GLY A 1156 -22.18 59.29 -33.18
C GLY A 1156 -22.15 60.79 -33.53
N LEU A 1157 -21.29 61.58 -32.89
CA LEU A 1157 -21.23 63.04 -33.02
C LEU A 1157 -19.79 63.57 -33.11
N GLU A 1158 -19.16 63.46 -34.29
CA GLU A 1158 -18.48 64.55 -35.02
C GLU A 1158 -17.71 64.04 -36.27
N LYS A 1159 -17.47 64.95 -37.24
CA LYS A 1159 -16.76 64.80 -38.53
C LYS A 1159 -16.31 66.20 -38.99
N PRO A 1160 -15.35 66.39 -39.95
CA PRO A 1160 -14.68 65.44 -40.87
C PRO A 1160 -13.12 65.57 -40.78
N GLU A 1161 -12.21 65.29 -41.74
CA GLU A 1161 -12.21 64.79 -43.14
C GLU A 1161 -10.81 64.20 -43.53
N THR A 1162 -10.60 63.97 -44.83
CA THR A 1162 -9.33 63.89 -45.60
C THR A 1162 -8.40 62.67 -45.51
N ARG A 1163 -8.51 61.84 -46.57
CA ARG A 1163 -7.45 61.17 -47.38
C ARG A 1163 -6.53 60.13 -46.71
N SER A 1164 -6.19 58.98 -47.31
CA SER A 1164 -6.68 58.16 -48.46
C SER A 1164 -5.99 56.76 -48.35
N SER A 1165 -6.16 55.69 -49.15
CA SER A 1165 -6.74 55.40 -50.49
C SER A 1165 -7.14 53.90 -50.50
N ILE A 1166 -8.14 53.35 -51.20
CA ILE A 1166 -8.36 53.17 -52.67
C ILE A 1166 -7.27 52.28 -53.33
N HIS A 1167 -7.52 51.17 -54.04
CA HIS A 1167 -8.75 50.42 -54.47
C HIS A 1167 -8.81 49.02 -53.77
N ASN A 1168 -9.96 48.40 -53.40
CA ASN A 1168 -11.21 48.01 -54.12
C ASN A 1168 -11.05 46.82 -55.10
N PHE A 1169 -12.06 46.01 -55.45
CA PHE A 1169 -13.35 45.50 -54.87
C PHE A 1169 -14.11 44.83 -56.05
N MET A 1170 -15.09 43.94 -55.81
CA MET A 1170 -16.39 43.76 -56.56
C MET A 1170 -17.00 42.35 -56.33
N THR A 1171 -18.32 42.11 -56.31
CA THR A 1171 -19.44 42.78 -55.58
C THR A 1171 -20.71 41.91 -55.58
N HIS A 1172 -21.54 42.13 -54.55
CA HIS A 1172 -22.99 41.89 -54.34
C HIS A 1172 -23.93 42.30 -55.52
N PRO A 1173 -25.30 42.25 -55.43
CA PRO A 1173 -26.25 41.74 -54.40
C PRO A 1173 -27.47 40.92 -54.96
N GLU A 1174 -28.53 40.76 -54.15
CA GLU A 1174 -29.85 40.12 -54.41
C GLU A 1174 -30.86 41.03 -55.18
N PHE A 1175 -31.99 40.48 -55.73
CA PHE A 1175 -33.41 40.93 -55.50
C PHE A 1175 -34.51 40.17 -56.35
N ARG A 1176 -35.35 39.36 -55.67
CA ARG A 1176 -36.86 39.28 -55.61
C ARG A 1176 -37.83 39.31 -56.86
N ILE A 1177 -38.99 38.62 -56.69
CA ILE A 1177 -40.36 38.73 -57.33
C ILE A 1177 -40.81 37.55 -58.26
N GLU A 1178 -42.13 37.43 -58.55
CA GLU A 1178 -42.99 36.22 -58.65
C GLU A 1178 -43.52 35.83 -60.09
N ASP A 1179 -44.60 35.02 -60.16
CA ASP A 1179 -45.35 34.40 -61.30
C ASP A 1179 -44.81 33.06 -61.89
N SER A 1180 -45.60 32.01 -62.23
CA SER A 1180 -47.06 31.71 -62.09
C SER A 1180 -47.41 30.19 -62.26
N GLU A 1181 -48.62 29.76 -61.86
CA GLU A 1181 -49.22 28.38 -61.98
C GLU A 1181 -50.06 28.16 -63.28
N PRO A 1182 -50.81 27.04 -63.55
CA PRO A 1182 -51.02 25.70 -62.89
C PRO A 1182 -50.69 24.51 -63.87
N HIS A 1183 -51.08 23.21 -63.79
CA HIS A 1183 -52.12 22.34 -63.16
C HIS A 1183 -51.48 20.94 -62.82
N ILE A 1184 -51.97 20.01 -61.97
CA ILE A 1184 -53.30 19.43 -61.57
C ILE A 1184 -53.77 18.32 -62.55
N PRO A 1185 -54.20 17.10 -62.11
CA PRO A 1185 -54.92 16.69 -60.87
C PRO A 1185 -54.34 15.44 -60.11
N LEU A 1186 -54.94 14.75 -59.10
CA LEU A 1186 -55.80 14.99 -57.89
C LEU A 1186 -56.05 13.64 -57.13
N ILE A 1187 -56.49 13.66 -55.83
CA ILE A 1187 -57.31 12.65 -55.08
C ILE A 1187 -56.62 11.28 -54.71
N ASP A 1188 -56.72 10.67 -53.52
CA ASP A 1188 -57.36 11.00 -52.20
C ASP A 1188 -56.64 10.30 -51.00
N ASP A 1189 -57.11 10.53 -49.75
CA ASP A 1189 -56.60 9.96 -48.48
C ASP A 1189 -57.06 8.49 -48.16
N THR A 1190 -56.29 7.73 -47.35
CA THR A 1190 -56.68 6.99 -46.09
C THR A 1190 -55.81 5.77 -45.68
N ASP A 1191 -55.61 5.62 -44.36
CA ASP A 1191 -55.37 4.47 -43.45
C ASP A 1191 -54.83 3.06 -43.86
N ALA A 1192 -53.87 2.59 -43.04
CA ALA A 1192 -53.71 1.25 -42.40
C ALA A 1192 -53.32 -0.08 -43.16
N GLU A 1193 -52.43 -0.83 -42.47
CA GLU A 1193 -52.19 -2.31 -42.41
C GLU A 1193 -51.70 -3.18 -43.61
N ASP A 1194 -50.75 -4.08 -43.27
CA ASP A 1194 -50.38 -5.44 -43.75
C ASP A 1194 -49.85 -5.84 -45.19
N ASP A 1195 -48.67 -6.50 -45.13
CA ASP A 1195 -48.16 -7.72 -45.81
C ASP A 1195 -47.84 -7.90 -47.34
N ALA A 1196 -46.53 -8.16 -47.60
CA ALA A 1196 -45.98 -9.26 -48.46
C ALA A 1196 -45.90 -9.11 -50.05
N PRO A 1197 -45.48 -10.14 -50.89
CA PRO A 1197 -44.11 -10.09 -51.48
C PRO A 1197 -43.81 -10.69 -52.92
N THR A 1198 -42.57 -10.48 -53.42
CA THR A 1198 -41.71 -11.33 -54.34
C THR A 1198 -41.76 -11.38 -55.91
N LYS A 1199 -40.59 -11.71 -56.51
CA LYS A 1199 -40.22 -12.33 -57.85
C LYS A 1199 -40.03 -11.43 -59.11
N ARG A 1200 -39.39 -11.88 -60.23
CA ARG A 1200 -38.19 -12.74 -60.56
C ARG A 1200 -38.04 -12.92 -62.11
N ASN A 1201 -36.83 -13.20 -62.65
CA ASN A 1201 -36.55 -13.87 -63.96
C ASN A 1201 -35.03 -14.24 -64.09
N SER A 1202 -34.43 -14.96 -65.07
CA SER A 1202 -34.89 -15.89 -66.16
C SER A 1202 -33.73 -16.66 -66.87
N THR A 1203 -33.73 -18.01 -66.81
CA THR A 1203 -33.50 -19.06 -67.88
C THR A 1203 -32.41 -18.98 -69.00
N PRO A 1204 -32.09 -20.10 -69.75
CA PRO A 1204 -32.60 -21.50 -69.68
C PRO A 1204 -31.60 -22.70 -69.39
N PRO A 1205 -30.90 -23.40 -70.33
CA PRO A 1205 -30.59 -24.86 -70.21
C PRO A 1205 -29.07 -25.23 -70.40
N PRO A 1206 -28.59 -26.48 -70.63
CA PRO A 1206 -29.23 -27.81 -70.72
C PRO A 1206 -28.60 -28.90 -69.79
N SER A 1207 -28.30 -30.11 -70.31
CA SER A 1207 -27.86 -31.36 -69.63
C SER A 1207 -27.35 -32.39 -70.71
N PRO A 1208 -27.11 -33.72 -70.51
CA PRO A 1208 -27.19 -34.61 -69.32
C PRO A 1208 -26.11 -35.75 -69.18
N ASN A 1209 -26.20 -36.53 -68.07
CA ASN A 1209 -26.26 -38.03 -68.00
C ASN A 1209 -25.19 -38.86 -67.21
N LYS A 1210 -25.70 -39.86 -66.46
CA LYS A 1210 -25.13 -41.10 -65.83
C LYS A 1210 -24.39 -41.14 -64.45
N ASN A 1211 -25.08 -41.81 -63.49
CA ASN A 1211 -24.63 -42.83 -62.48
C ASN A 1211 -23.58 -42.46 -61.39
N ASN A 1212 -23.55 -43.02 -60.15
CA ASN A 1212 -24.32 -44.07 -59.44
C ASN A 1212 -24.16 -43.97 -57.88
N ASN A 1213 -25.20 -44.33 -57.09
CA ASN A 1213 -25.29 -44.98 -55.74
C ASN A 1213 -24.24 -44.74 -54.58
N ALA A 1214 -24.47 -45.01 -53.28
CA ALA A 1214 -25.64 -45.09 -52.34
C ALA A 1214 -25.11 -45.43 -50.89
N VAL A 1215 -25.46 -44.74 -49.78
CA VAL A 1215 -26.52 -45.05 -48.75
C VAL A 1215 -26.11 -45.83 -47.47
N ASP A 1216 -26.32 -45.19 -46.30
CA ASP A 1216 -26.68 -45.62 -44.90
C ASP A 1216 -25.85 -46.44 -43.87
N SER A 1217 -25.96 -45.95 -42.61
CA SER A 1217 -26.13 -46.66 -41.31
C SER A 1217 -25.04 -47.54 -40.64
N GLY A 1218 -25.14 -47.74 -39.31
CA GLY A 1218 -24.75 -49.04 -38.69
C GLY A 1218 -23.97 -49.13 -37.35
N ILE A 1219 -24.61 -48.82 -36.21
CA ILE A 1219 -24.66 -49.65 -34.95
C ILE A 1219 -23.49 -50.63 -34.61
N HIS A 1220 -22.71 -50.27 -33.56
CA HIS A 1220 -22.43 -51.05 -32.31
C HIS A 1220 -21.63 -52.41 -32.31
N LEU A 1221 -21.13 -52.75 -31.10
CA LEU A 1221 -20.64 -54.06 -30.58
C LEU A 1221 -19.19 -54.60 -30.85
N THR A 1222 -18.36 -54.44 -29.80
CA THR A 1222 -17.62 -55.49 -29.04
C THR A 1222 -16.33 -56.20 -29.53
N THR A 1223 -15.55 -56.53 -28.48
CA THR A 1223 -14.68 -57.70 -28.23
C THR A 1223 -13.17 -57.56 -28.42
N ASP A 1224 -12.48 -57.82 -27.31
CA ASP A 1224 -11.05 -58.06 -27.13
C ASP A 1224 -10.49 -59.16 -28.03
N MET A 1225 -9.17 -59.14 -28.25
CA MET A 1225 -8.41 -60.37 -28.10
C MET A 1225 -6.95 -60.12 -27.66
N ASN A 1226 -6.55 -60.80 -26.58
CA ASN A 1226 -5.17 -60.82 -26.09
C ASN A 1226 -4.21 -61.48 -27.09
N LYS A 1227 -2.95 -61.03 -27.11
CA LYS A 1227 -1.80 -61.95 -27.25
C LYS A 1227 -0.50 -61.38 -26.68
N SER A 1228 0.12 -62.16 -25.80
CA SER A 1228 1.38 -61.88 -25.13
C SER A 1228 2.55 -62.65 -25.75
N ALA A 1229 3.73 -62.02 -25.87
CA ALA A 1229 4.99 -62.73 -26.08
C ALA A 1229 6.20 -61.98 -25.47
N THR A 1230 6.95 -62.70 -24.65
CA THR A 1230 8.33 -62.44 -24.17
C THR A 1230 9.36 -62.64 -25.32
N SER A 1231 10.62 -62.19 -25.31
CA SER A 1231 11.46 -61.44 -24.35
C SER A 1231 12.86 -61.16 -24.96
N SER A 1232 13.54 -60.08 -24.55
CA SER A 1232 15.00 -60.07 -24.26
C SER A 1232 15.43 -58.75 -23.58
N SER A 1233 16.64 -58.69 -23.02
CA SER A 1233 17.19 -57.61 -22.18
C SER A 1233 18.67 -57.35 -22.55
N PRO A 1234 19.41 -56.42 -21.90
CA PRO A 1234 19.07 -55.11 -21.32
C PRO A 1234 20.01 -53.97 -21.84
N GLY A 1235 19.80 -52.71 -21.43
CA GLY A 1235 20.75 -51.62 -21.67
C GLY A 1235 20.56 -50.39 -20.77
N SER A 1236 21.64 -49.90 -20.14
CA SER A 1236 21.73 -48.65 -19.35
C SER A 1236 22.88 -47.81 -19.92
N PRO A 1237 22.90 -46.46 -19.81
CA PRO A 1237 23.13 -45.69 -18.56
C PRO A 1237 21.99 -44.68 -18.26
N LEU A 1238 21.71 -44.16 -17.04
CA LEU A 1238 22.47 -43.57 -15.91
C LEU A 1238 22.63 -42.03 -15.96
N HIS A 1239 22.53 -41.40 -14.78
CA HIS A 1239 22.43 -39.96 -14.47
C HIS A 1239 21.15 -39.22 -14.95
N SER A 1240 20.67 -38.17 -14.26
CA SER A 1240 21.19 -37.50 -13.04
C SER A 1240 20.13 -37.35 -11.94
N LEU A 1241 20.59 -37.21 -10.69
CA LEU A 1241 19.79 -36.95 -9.49
C LEU A 1241 20.59 -36.02 -8.57
N GLU A 1242 20.08 -34.82 -8.30
CA GLU A 1242 20.67 -33.91 -7.31
C GLU A 1242 19.63 -33.38 -6.33
N THR A 1243 20.10 -32.92 -5.18
CA THR A 1243 19.28 -32.49 -4.04
C THR A 1243 19.87 -31.23 -3.44
N SER A 1244 19.08 -30.15 -3.36
CA SER A 1244 19.40 -28.97 -2.56
C SER A 1244 19.58 -29.36 -1.07
N LEU A 1245 20.51 -28.70 -0.38
CA LEU A 1245 21.01 -29.06 0.94
C LEU A 1245 21.27 -27.83 1.83
#